data_AF-A0A0Q9P5E1-F1
#
_entry.id   AF-A0A0Q9P5E1-F1
#
_cell.length_a   1.000
_cell.length_b   1.000
_cell.length_c   1.000
_cell.angle_alpha   90.00
_cell.angle_beta   90.00
_cell.angle_gamma   90.00
#
_symmetry.space_group_name_H-M   'P 1'
#
loop_
_entity.id
_entity.type
_entity.pdbx_description
1 polymer ?
#
loop_
_entity_poly.entity_id
_entity_poly.type
_entity_poly.pdbx_seq_one_letter_code
_entity_poly.pdbx_strand_id
1 'polypeptide(L)'
;MTAPDDRSTPSTWPAVAGTALRVAFGIIWVVGAALTWTDDFASHYVGYLHNAATGQPAWSAWWFQLWIDLVTPHASFFVWATRIAETALALALLLGFARKITYVVGILFSLLVWSTAEGFGGPYSVGANNIGAAISYVLIFAALIVINLRAGPSPYSLDYLIEGRWPGWRKFSEWNANAPLDRVKRLPWHMQAPALAGVLLLVALLLAGLHSALNVKSASPEAAAAAVTPLSLASTQPIGKARDARLPPLTAGDSAEVNISVSDDTVEIASGVRYQAWTFGKSVPGPVIHVRQGQTVNVVLTNHGTMQHSIDFHSAITPPNLHYADIMPGESIRFSFVAKVPGAFLYHCGTPPVLLHIGNGMYGAIIVDPATPLPPAAESYVLVQGEWYTQQVSGTLMAGNYEKMQQIRPDEVVFNGAAFQYAAHPLTAKPGDLVRLYVVNAGPNLWSAFHVIGAIFDKVYPDGNPAEAISGVSTYTVGPGEGAVFDLTLDEAGKYPFVDHSMAHAVLGAQGILLVAAPGEALAAPTVSKAPVDANAAPPPATGPYKFDAAHGAQLFATYCAACHQATGMGLPGAFPPLKGNAAVLDADPAKHLDVILHGLQGIAIDGVSYPSAMPPFAASLNDADIADIANHERISWGNQGKPVTAEQVKAARAAGK
;
A
#
# COMPACT_ATOMS: atom_id res chain seq x y z
N MET A 1 -18.97 82.39 3.18
CA MET A 1 -17.68 81.80 2.78
C MET A 1 -17.64 80.37 3.29
N THR A 2 -18.00 79.42 2.44
CA THR A 2 -17.95 77.98 2.70
C THR A 2 -16.58 77.46 2.26
N ALA A 3 -15.91 76.70 3.14
CA ALA A 3 -14.62 76.07 2.90
C ALA A 3 -14.68 75.08 1.72
N PRO A 4 -13.57 74.87 0.98
CA PRO A 4 -13.52 73.90 -0.10
C PRO A 4 -13.54 72.48 0.45
N ASP A 5 -14.48 71.71 -0.06
CA ASP A 5 -14.70 70.27 0.13
C ASP A 5 -13.47 69.49 -0.40
N ASP A 6 -12.56 69.11 0.51
CA ASP A 6 -11.44 68.20 0.23
C ASP A 6 -12.00 66.78 0.01
N ARG A 7 -12.51 66.54 -1.20
CA ARG A 7 -12.81 65.19 -1.66
C ARG A 7 -11.48 64.48 -1.89
N SER A 8 -11.03 63.80 -0.85
CA SER A 8 -10.02 62.75 -0.85
C SER A 8 -9.87 62.12 -2.24
N THR A 9 -8.74 62.39 -2.89
CA THR A 9 -8.31 61.61 -4.06
C THR A 9 -8.41 60.13 -3.69
N PRO A 10 -9.18 59.30 -4.42
CA PRO A 10 -9.28 57.88 -4.12
C PRO A 10 -7.87 57.31 -4.00
N SER A 11 -7.57 56.60 -2.91
CA SER A 11 -6.23 56.06 -2.72
C SER A 11 -5.86 55.26 -3.96
N THR A 12 -4.73 55.60 -4.57
CA THR A 12 -4.27 55.02 -5.85
C THR A 12 -3.44 53.76 -5.65
N TRP A 13 -3.13 53.44 -4.40
CA TRP A 13 -2.45 52.22 -3.96
C TRP A 13 -3.18 50.93 -4.40
N PRO A 14 -4.51 50.77 -4.26
CA PRO A 14 -5.21 49.54 -4.66
C PRO A 14 -5.00 49.13 -6.13
N ALA A 15 -4.85 50.08 -7.06
CA ALA A 15 -4.64 49.80 -8.48
C ALA A 15 -3.21 49.29 -8.79
N VAL A 16 -2.21 49.86 -8.12
CA VAL A 16 -0.80 49.42 -8.25
C VAL A 16 -0.59 48.10 -7.52
N ALA A 17 -1.09 47.98 -6.30
CA ALA A 17 -1.01 46.76 -5.51
C ALA A 17 -1.73 45.60 -6.22
N GLY A 18 -2.91 45.84 -6.79
CA GLY A 18 -3.64 44.83 -7.58
C GLY A 18 -2.89 44.40 -8.84
N THR A 19 -2.22 45.33 -9.51
CA THR A 19 -1.40 45.03 -10.69
C THR A 19 -0.15 44.25 -10.29
N ALA A 20 0.54 44.66 -9.24
CA ALA A 20 1.72 43.99 -8.70
C ALA A 20 1.39 42.55 -8.26
N LEU A 21 0.31 42.37 -7.50
CA LEU A 21 -0.17 41.05 -7.08
C LEU A 21 -0.52 40.17 -8.28
N ARG A 22 -1.25 40.70 -9.26
CA ARG A 22 -1.60 39.97 -10.49
C ARG A 22 -0.36 39.50 -11.25
N VAL A 23 0.62 40.39 -11.46
CA VAL A 23 1.83 40.07 -12.22
C VAL A 23 2.70 39.07 -11.44
N ALA A 24 2.90 39.29 -10.13
CA ALA A 24 3.58 38.36 -9.25
C ALA A 24 2.96 36.96 -9.31
N PHE A 25 1.63 36.88 -9.24
CA PHE A 25 0.91 35.62 -9.36
C PHE A 25 1.05 35.02 -10.76
N GLY A 26 0.96 35.83 -11.83
CA GLY A 26 1.21 35.38 -13.20
C GLY A 26 2.60 34.77 -13.41
N ILE A 27 3.63 35.25 -12.71
CA ILE A 27 4.97 34.66 -12.76
C ILE A 27 5.00 33.27 -12.12
N ILE A 28 4.28 33.05 -11.02
CA ILE A 28 4.12 31.72 -10.42
C ILE A 28 3.48 30.76 -11.43
N TRP A 29 2.42 31.21 -12.13
CA TRP A 29 1.79 30.43 -13.20
C TRP A 29 2.71 30.19 -14.41
N VAL A 30 3.62 31.11 -14.76
CA VAL A 30 4.62 30.86 -15.81
C VAL A 30 5.56 29.73 -15.42
N VAL A 31 6.00 29.68 -14.17
CA VAL A 31 6.84 28.60 -13.67
C VAL A 31 6.09 27.27 -13.72
N GLY A 32 4.84 27.23 -13.25
CA GLY A 32 3.97 26.05 -13.34
C GLY A 32 3.78 25.58 -14.79
N ALA A 33 3.44 26.51 -15.69
CA ALA A 33 3.33 26.24 -17.12
C ALA A 33 4.62 25.64 -17.68
N ALA A 34 5.79 26.23 -17.41
CA ALA A 34 7.08 25.72 -17.90
C ALA A 34 7.34 24.27 -17.45
N LEU A 35 6.96 23.92 -16.22
CA LEU A 35 7.09 22.55 -15.71
C LEU A 35 6.16 21.56 -16.43
N THR A 36 4.98 21.98 -16.88
CA THR A 36 4.09 21.11 -17.67
C THR A 36 4.64 20.79 -19.06
N TRP A 37 5.56 21.61 -19.60
CA TRP A 37 6.16 21.41 -20.92
C TRP A 37 7.38 20.47 -20.91
N THR A 38 7.81 19.95 -19.75
CA THR A 38 8.86 18.94 -19.69
C THR A 38 8.36 17.57 -20.16
N ASP A 39 9.29 16.72 -20.61
CA ASP A 39 8.98 15.33 -20.96
C ASP A 39 8.58 14.52 -19.72
N ASP A 40 9.21 14.81 -18.58
CA ASP A 40 8.97 14.17 -17.29
C ASP A 40 7.51 14.35 -16.80
N PHE A 41 6.93 15.53 -17.02
CA PHE A 41 5.52 15.76 -16.70
C PHE A 41 4.58 14.88 -17.55
N ALA A 42 4.87 14.74 -18.84
CA ALA A 42 4.02 13.99 -19.76
C ALA A 42 4.10 12.47 -19.53
N SER A 43 5.29 11.95 -19.24
CA SER A 43 5.50 10.52 -18.97
C SER A 43 4.90 10.07 -17.63
N HIS A 44 4.75 10.99 -16.66
CA HIS A 44 4.35 10.65 -15.29
C HIS A 44 2.95 11.17 -14.90
N TYR A 45 2.21 11.75 -15.84
CA TYR A 45 0.90 12.37 -15.62
C TYR A 45 -0.11 11.47 -14.87
N VAL A 46 -0.24 10.20 -15.31
CA VAL A 46 -1.16 9.23 -14.68
C VAL A 46 -0.64 8.78 -13.31
N GLY A 47 0.67 8.58 -13.16
CA GLY A 47 1.29 8.18 -11.90
C GLY A 47 1.08 9.21 -10.79
N TYR A 48 1.14 10.51 -11.10
CA TYR A 48 0.85 11.58 -10.13
C TYR A 48 -0.59 11.52 -9.60
N LEU A 49 -1.55 11.20 -10.46
CA LEU A 49 -2.95 11.09 -10.09
C LEU A 49 -3.22 9.90 -9.17
N HIS A 50 -2.62 8.74 -9.45
CA HIS A 50 -2.71 7.56 -8.59
C HIS A 50 -1.99 7.75 -7.25
N ASN A 51 -0.80 8.34 -7.25
CA ASN A 51 -0.04 8.61 -6.02
C ASN A 51 -0.78 9.56 -5.08
N ALA A 52 -1.44 10.59 -5.63
CA ALA A 52 -2.24 11.48 -4.84
C ALA A 52 -3.42 10.77 -4.19
N ALA A 53 -4.02 9.76 -4.83
CA ALA A 53 -5.12 9.00 -4.24
C ALA A 53 -4.70 8.20 -2.99
N THR A 54 -3.47 7.65 -2.97
CA THR A 54 -2.96 6.77 -1.90
C THR A 54 -2.86 7.46 -0.52
N GLY A 55 -2.77 8.79 -0.49
CA GLY A 55 -2.64 9.58 0.75
C GLY A 55 -3.91 10.30 1.22
N GLN A 56 -5.04 10.11 0.54
CA GLN A 56 -6.22 10.96 0.76
C GLN A 56 -7.24 10.35 1.73
N PRO A 57 -7.94 11.18 2.53
CA PRO A 57 -9.00 10.70 3.38
C PRO A 57 -10.09 10.00 2.57
N ALA A 58 -10.68 8.95 3.13
CA ALA A 58 -11.71 8.15 2.45
C ALA A 58 -12.97 8.94 2.01
N TRP A 59 -13.16 10.20 2.41
CA TRP A 59 -14.28 11.02 1.91
C TRP A 59 -14.03 11.59 0.51
N SER A 60 -12.77 11.69 0.06
CA SER A 60 -12.40 12.18 -1.27
C SER A 60 -12.04 11.06 -2.26
N ALA A 61 -11.93 9.79 -1.81
CA ALA A 61 -11.52 8.66 -2.64
C ALA A 61 -12.34 8.47 -3.93
N TRP A 62 -13.67 8.58 -3.87
CA TRP A 62 -14.57 8.44 -5.04
C TRP A 62 -14.27 9.48 -6.13
N TRP A 63 -13.86 10.67 -5.71
CA TRP A 63 -13.57 11.77 -6.61
C TRP A 63 -12.25 11.53 -7.35
N PHE A 64 -11.21 11.07 -6.64
CA PHE A 64 -9.96 10.66 -7.27
C PHE A 64 -10.18 9.48 -8.23
N GLN A 65 -11.01 8.50 -7.86
CA GLN A 65 -11.33 7.37 -8.73
C GLN A 65 -12.03 7.81 -10.02
N LEU A 66 -13.00 8.72 -9.94
CA LEU A 66 -13.66 9.29 -11.12
C LEU A 66 -12.66 9.90 -12.10
N TRP A 67 -11.67 10.65 -11.58
CA TRP A 67 -10.65 11.26 -12.43
C TRP A 67 -9.65 10.25 -12.96
N ILE A 68 -9.26 9.25 -12.17
CA ILE A 68 -8.42 8.13 -12.62
C ILE A 68 -9.07 7.42 -13.80
N ASP A 69 -10.36 7.09 -13.69
CA ASP A 69 -11.11 6.38 -14.73
C ASP A 69 -11.27 7.23 -16.01
N LEU A 70 -11.36 8.56 -15.87
CA LEU A 70 -11.48 9.47 -17.00
C LEU A 70 -10.13 9.78 -17.67
N VAL A 71 -9.06 9.95 -16.88
CA VAL A 71 -7.74 10.42 -17.32
C VAL A 71 -6.90 9.28 -17.87
N THR A 72 -6.86 8.13 -17.20
CA THR A 72 -6.02 6.98 -17.59
C THR A 72 -6.22 6.54 -19.05
N PRO A 73 -7.45 6.38 -19.58
CA PRO A 73 -7.64 6.01 -20.98
C PRO A 73 -7.35 7.15 -21.98
N HIS A 74 -7.20 8.40 -21.50
CA HIS A 74 -7.09 9.60 -22.33
C HIS A 74 -5.91 10.50 -21.94
N ALA A 75 -4.85 9.94 -21.36
CA ALA A 75 -3.76 10.70 -20.73
C ALA A 75 -3.15 11.77 -21.63
N SER A 76 -2.90 11.45 -22.91
CA SER A 76 -2.32 12.40 -23.88
C SER A 76 -3.18 13.66 -24.07
N PHE A 77 -4.50 13.51 -24.12
CA PHE A 77 -5.42 14.65 -24.22
C PHE A 77 -5.31 15.56 -22.99
N PHE A 78 -5.31 14.97 -21.79
CA PHE A 78 -5.25 15.72 -20.54
C PHE A 78 -3.89 16.39 -20.29
N VAL A 79 -2.79 15.78 -20.73
CA VAL A 79 -1.46 16.40 -20.74
C VAL A 79 -1.47 17.68 -21.59
N TRP A 80 -1.96 17.60 -22.83
CA TRP A 80 -2.03 18.76 -23.73
C TRP A 80 -3.01 19.82 -23.24
N ALA A 81 -4.19 19.42 -22.76
CA ALA A 81 -5.18 20.33 -22.20
C ALA A 81 -4.61 21.12 -21.03
N THR A 82 -3.85 20.46 -20.14
CA THR A 82 -3.20 21.12 -19.01
C THR A 82 -2.13 22.11 -19.48
N ARG A 83 -1.21 21.69 -20.36
CA ARG A 83 -0.16 22.57 -20.91
C ARG A 83 -0.74 23.87 -21.46
N ILE A 84 -1.82 23.74 -22.22
CA ILE A 84 -2.51 24.89 -22.84
C ILE A 84 -3.18 25.75 -21.76
N ALA A 85 -3.90 25.15 -20.81
CA ALA A 85 -4.61 25.87 -19.76
C ALA A 85 -3.68 26.68 -18.85
N GLU A 86 -2.62 26.04 -18.34
CA GLU A 86 -1.58 26.67 -17.51
C GLU A 86 -0.90 27.83 -18.23
N THR A 87 -0.48 27.61 -19.48
CA THR A 87 0.16 28.65 -20.31
C THR A 87 -0.79 29.82 -20.58
N ALA A 88 -2.05 29.53 -20.91
CA ALA A 88 -3.05 30.56 -21.19
C ALA A 88 -3.36 31.40 -19.94
N LEU A 89 -3.47 30.77 -18.77
CA LEU A 89 -3.73 31.48 -17.51
C LEU A 89 -2.53 32.34 -17.08
N ALA A 90 -1.31 31.83 -17.24
CA ALA A 90 -0.07 32.57 -17.00
C ALA A 90 0.01 33.84 -17.86
N LEU A 91 -0.21 33.71 -19.17
CA LEU A 91 -0.21 34.84 -20.10
C LEU A 91 -1.35 35.83 -19.80
N ALA A 92 -2.55 35.34 -19.51
CA ALA A 92 -3.70 36.19 -19.18
C ALA A 92 -3.48 36.99 -17.89
N LEU A 93 -2.84 36.38 -16.89
CA LEU A 93 -2.44 37.06 -15.65
C LEU A 93 -1.37 38.11 -15.90
N LEU A 94 -0.29 37.81 -16.63
CA LEU A 94 0.77 38.78 -16.91
C LEU A 94 0.27 39.97 -17.73
N LEU A 95 -0.47 39.71 -18.79
CA LEU A 95 -0.96 40.74 -19.70
C LEU A 95 -2.16 41.48 -19.13
N GLY A 96 -2.95 40.84 -18.26
CA GLY A 96 -4.17 41.43 -17.71
C GLY A 96 -5.25 41.39 -18.76
N PHE A 97 -5.49 40.20 -19.27
CA PHE A 97 -6.43 39.92 -20.34
C PHE A 97 -7.66 39.22 -19.76
N ALA A 98 -8.84 39.67 -20.17
CA ALA A 98 -10.15 39.20 -19.74
C ALA A 98 -10.21 38.98 -18.22
N ARG A 99 -9.70 39.93 -17.42
CA ARG A 99 -9.39 39.73 -15.99
C ARG A 99 -10.53 39.13 -15.19
N LYS A 100 -11.76 39.60 -15.39
CA LYS A 100 -12.96 39.02 -14.75
C LYS A 100 -13.12 37.52 -15.07
N ILE A 101 -13.01 37.11 -16.33
CA ILE A 101 -13.09 35.69 -16.72
C ILE A 101 -11.87 34.94 -16.20
N THR A 102 -10.67 35.46 -16.41
CA THR A 102 -9.40 34.86 -16.00
C THR A 102 -9.38 34.54 -14.52
N TYR A 103 -9.91 35.41 -13.66
CA TYR A 103 -9.94 35.14 -12.21
C TYR A 103 -10.96 34.06 -11.83
N VAL A 104 -12.13 34.04 -12.48
CA VAL A 104 -13.15 33.00 -12.22
C VAL A 104 -12.67 31.65 -12.75
N VAL A 105 -12.16 31.61 -13.97
CA VAL A 105 -11.58 30.40 -14.57
C VAL A 105 -10.39 29.94 -13.75
N GLY A 106 -9.55 30.85 -13.26
CA GLY A 106 -8.44 30.52 -12.36
C GLY A 106 -8.89 29.86 -11.06
N ILE A 107 -9.95 30.36 -10.41
CA ILE A 107 -10.54 29.70 -9.23
C ILE A 107 -11.04 28.30 -9.58
N LEU A 108 -11.83 28.18 -10.64
CA LEU A 108 -12.41 26.89 -11.04
C LEU A 108 -11.32 25.88 -11.43
N PHE A 109 -10.30 26.34 -12.16
CA PHE A 109 -9.18 25.51 -12.59
C PHE A 109 -8.29 25.12 -11.40
N SER A 110 -8.01 26.02 -10.45
CA SER A 110 -7.28 25.67 -9.22
C SER A 110 -8.05 24.67 -8.35
N LEU A 111 -9.38 24.79 -8.25
CA LEU A 111 -10.23 23.80 -7.56
C LEU A 111 -10.27 22.46 -8.30
N LEU A 112 -10.30 22.48 -9.64
CA LEU A 112 -10.25 21.30 -10.48
C LEU A 112 -8.93 20.55 -10.31
N VAL A 113 -7.81 21.27 -10.46
CA VAL A 113 -6.44 20.75 -10.34
C VAL A 113 -6.15 20.18 -8.96
N TRP A 114 -6.56 20.89 -7.90
CA TRP A 114 -6.47 20.41 -6.51
C TRP A 114 -7.08 19.02 -6.35
N SER A 115 -8.17 18.81 -7.07
CA SER A 115 -9.01 17.63 -6.98
C SER A 115 -8.51 16.49 -7.90
N THR A 116 -7.43 16.70 -8.64
CA THR A 116 -6.77 15.74 -9.56
C THR A 116 -5.26 15.61 -9.30
N ALA A 117 -4.84 15.72 -8.04
CA ALA A 117 -3.45 15.84 -7.60
C ALA A 117 -2.82 17.22 -7.88
N GLU A 118 -2.34 17.90 -6.84
CA GLU A 118 -1.28 18.88 -7.02
C GLU A 118 0.02 18.17 -7.41
N GLY A 119 0.20 18.03 -8.71
CA GLY A 119 1.46 17.76 -9.41
C GLY A 119 1.71 18.74 -10.55
N PHE A 120 1.13 19.95 -10.52
CA PHE A 120 1.37 21.01 -11.52
C PHE A 120 2.48 21.96 -11.05
N GLY A 121 3.64 21.37 -10.73
CA GLY A 121 4.90 22.09 -10.52
C GLY A 121 5.42 22.05 -9.10
N GLY A 122 6.32 21.10 -8.82
CA GLY A 122 7.13 21.02 -7.61
C GLY A 122 6.84 19.80 -6.72
N PRO A 123 7.77 19.41 -5.84
CA PRO A 123 7.91 18.04 -5.35
C PRO A 123 7.30 17.86 -3.96
N TYR A 124 6.20 17.14 -3.86
CA TYR A 124 5.60 16.84 -2.57
C TYR A 124 5.34 15.35 -2.45
N SER A 125 5.80 14.78 -1.34
CA SER A 125 5.80 13.35 -1.03
C SER A 125 4.53 12.92 -0.30
N VAL A 126 4.29 11.60 -0.31
CA VAL A 126 3.24 10.92 0.46
C VAL A 126 3.36 11.27 1.95
N GLY A 127 2.26 11.72 2.57
CA GLY A 127 2.21 12.11 3.99
C GLY A 127 2.30 13.61 4.26
N ALA A 128 2.49 14.45 3.25
CA ALA A 128 2.30 15.89 3.42
C ALA A 128 0.79 16.21 3.52
N ASN A 129 0.30 16.53 4.71
CA ASN A 129 -1.01 17.16 4.90
C ASN A 129 -0.97 18.61 4.40
N ASN A 130 -0.77 18.80 3.09
CA ASN A 130 -0.71 20.14 2.51
C ASN A 130 -1.97 20.41 1.69
N ILE A 131 -2.91 21.12 2.31
CA ILE A 131 -4.06 21.74 1.64
C ILE A 131 -3.61 23.00 0.83
N GLY A 132 -2.29 23.28 0.75
CA GLY A 132 -1.74 24.63 0.84
C GLY A 132 -1.32 25.40 -0.40
N ALA A 133 -1.42 24.92 -1.65
CA ALA A 133 -1.25 25.80 -2.82
C ALA A 133 -2.59 26.16 -3.48
N ALA A 134 -3.51 25.23 -3.69
CA ALA A 134 -4.78 25.49 -4.38
C ALA A 134 -5.72 26.43 -3.61
N ILE A 135 -5.88 26.23 -2.29
CA ILE A 135 -6.65 27.16 -1.47
C ILE A 135 -6.00 28.54 -1.51
N SER A 136 -4.67 28.61 -1.43
CA SER A 136 -3.92 29.85 -1.55
C SER A 136 -4.17 30.53 -2.91
N TYR A 137 -4.20 29.78 -4.01
CA TYR A 137 -4.46 30.29 -5.36
C TYR A 137 -5.89 30.80 -5.49
N VAL A 138 -6.86 30.04 -4.99
CA VAL A 138 -8.28 30.45 -4.93
C VAL A 138 -8.43 31.75 -4.15
N LEU A 139 -7.77 31.87 -2.99
CA LEU A 139 -7.80 33.09 -2.17
C LEU A 139 -7.13 34.27 -2.87
N ILE A 140 -6.02 34.06 -3.59
CA ILE A 140 -5.36 35.12 -4.37
C ILE A 140 -6.24 35.57 -5.53
N PHE A 141 -6.86 34.66 -6.28
CA PHE A 141 -7.83 35.03 -7.33
C PHE A 141 -9.05 35.76 -6.75
N ALA A 142 -9.58 35.30 -5.61
CA ALA A 142 -10.67 35.98 -4.92
C ALA A 142 -10.26 37.39 -4.47
N ALA A 143 -9.05 37.56 -3.96
CA ALA A 143 -8.49 38.87 -3.63
C ALA A 143 -8.36 39.77 -4.87
N LEU A 144 -7.90 39.22 -6.00
CA LEU A 144 -7.84 39.95 -7.28
C LEU A 144 -9.24 40.37 -7.78
N ILE A 145 -10.26 39.53 -7.57
CA ILE A 145 -11.67 39.89 -7.85
C ILE A 145 -12.12 41.04 -6.94
N VAL A 146 -11.88 40.96 -5.62
CA VAL A 146 -12.25 42.03 -4.67
C VAL A 146 -11.54 43.35 -4.98
N ILE A 147 -10.25 43.29 -5.32
CA ILE A 147 -9.47 44.46 -5.73
C ILE A 147 -10.03 45.02 -7.04
N ASN A 148 -10.33 44.19 -8.04
CA ASN A 148 -10.88 44.66 -9.31
C ASN A 148 -12.30 45.23 -9.16
N LEU A 149 -13.14 44.66 -8.28
CA LEU A 149 -14.46 45.19 -7.92
C LEU A 149 -14.36 46.61 -7.34
N ARG A 150 -13.37 46.87 -6.49
CA ARG A 150 -13.19 48.15 -5.79
C ARG A 150 -12.43 49.20 -6.61
N ALA A 151 -11.38 48.79 -7.31
CA ALA A 151 -10.46 49.69 -8.03
C ALA A 151 -10.86 49.96 -9.48
N GLY A 152 -11.65 49.07 -10.12
CA GLY A 152 -12.08 49.21 -11.51
C GLY A 152 -10.97 48.91 -12.54
N PRO A 153 -11.03 49.57 -13.72
CA PRO A 153 -10.07 49.35 -14.81
C PRO A 153 -8.62 49.64 -14.39
N SER A 154 -7.68 48.80 -14.82
CA SER A 154 -6.25 49.00 -14.56
C SER A 154 -5.52 49.50 -15.80
N PRO A 155 -4.81 50.66 -15.74
CA PRO A 155 -4.10 51.22 -16.89
C PRO A 155 -2.84 50.42 -17.28
N TYR A 156 -2.55 49.35 -16.54
CA TYR A 156 -1.44 48.42 -16.72
C TYR A 156 -1.92 47.03 -17.18
N SER A 157 -3.08 46.97 -17.84
CA SER A 157 -3.68 45.74 -18.36
C SER A 157 -3.95 45.85 -19.86
N LEU A 158 -3.91 44.71 -20.55
CA LEU A 158 -4.31 44.61 -21.96
C LEU A 158 -5.79 44.96 -22.13
N ASP A 159 -6.62 44.60 -21.14
CA ASP A 159 -8.03 44.97 -21.10
C ASP A 159 -8.25 46.48 -21.24
N TYR A 160 -7.48 47.32 -20.55
CA TYR A 160 -7.60 48.77 -20.66
C TYR A 160 -7.32 49.30 -22.08
N LEU A 161 -6.38 48.68 -22.79
CA LEU A 161 -6.08 49.04 -24.19
C LEU A 161 -7.22 48.60 -25.12
N ILE A 162 -7.77 47.40 -24.90
CA ILE A 162 -8.88 46.86 -25.68
C ILE A 162 -10.14 47.70 -25.44
N GLU A 163 -10.46 48.05 -24.20
CA GLU A 163 -11.65 48.83 -23.84
C GLU A 163 -11.63 50.25 -24.42
N GLY A 164 -10.45 50.84 -24.59
CA GLY A 164 -10.30 52.12 -25.28
C GLY A 164 -10.68 52.07 -26.76
N ARG A 165 -10.59 50.89 -27.40
CA ARG A 165 -10.97 50.66 -28.80
C ARG A 165 -12.35 50.01 -28.95
N TRP A 166 -12.72 49.15 -28.01
CA TRP A 166 -13.95 48.36 -27.99
C TRP A 166 -14.58 48.39 -26.58
N PRO A 167 -15.41 49.39 -26.28
CA PRO A 167 -16.02 49.55 -24.95
C PRO A 167 -16.89 48.36 -24.50
N GLY A 168 -17.38 47.54 -25.43
CA GLY A 168 -18.15 46.32 -25.14
C GLY A 168 -17.35 45.22 -24.45
N TRP A 169 -16.01 45.24 -24.54
CA TRP A 169 -15.10 44.29 -23.88
C TRP A 169 -15.26 44.28 -22.35
N ARG A 170 -15.68 45.41 -21.77
CA ARG A 170 -15.89 45.59 -20.33
C ARG A 170 -16.82 44.56 -19.69
N LYS A 171 -17.75 43.99 -20.45
CA LYS A 171 -18.64 42.91 -19.94
C LYS A 171 -17.84 41.68 -19.51
N PHE A 172 -16.70 41.46 -20.13
CA PHE A 172 -15.82 40.30 -19.97
C PHE A 172 -14.57 40.59 -19.15
N SER A 173 -14.07 41.83 -19.16
CA SER A 173 -12.86 42.22 -18.41
C SER A 173 -13.13 42.78 -17.01
N GLU A 174 -14.26 43.46 -16.79
CA GLU A 174 -14.51 44.23 -15.56
C GLU A 174 -15.77 43.77 -14.82
N TRP A 175 -15.69 43.77 -13.48
CA TRP A 175 -16.86 43.62 -12.63
C TRP A 175 -17.60 44.94 -12.38
N ASN A 176 -16.88 46.07 -12.39
CA ASN A 176 -17.45 47.40 -12.27
C ASN A 176 -17.38 48.14 -13.63
N ALA A 177 -18.31 47.81 -14.52
CA ALA A 177 -18.36 48.37 -15.88
C ALA A 177 -18.70 49.88 -15.94
N ASN A 178 -19.18 50.44 -14.83
CA ASN A 178 -19.67 51.83 -14.73
C ASN A 178 -18.54 52.85 -14.42
N ALA A 179 -17.31 52.39 -14.16
CA ALA A 179 -16.18 53.27 -13.92
C ALA A 179 -15.75 54.00 -15.21
N PRO A 180 -15.60 55.34 -15.21
CA PRO A 180 -15.11 56.10 -16.35
C PRO A 180 -13.59 55.86 -16.59
N LEU A 181 -13.19 55.45 -17.81
CA LEU A 181 -11.77 55.18 -18.15
C LEU A 181 -10.90 56.44 -18.09
N ASP A 182 -11.47 57.61 -18.39
CA ASP A 182 -10.83 58.93 -18.35
C ASP A 182 -10.35 59.34 -16.95
N ARG A 183 -10.91 58.71 -15.89
CA ARG A 183 -10.48 58.90 -14.51
C ARG A 183 -9.32 58.01 -14.09
N VAL A 184 -8.95 57.02 -14.90
CA VAL A 184 -7.89 56.05 -14.59
C VAL A 184 -6.58 56.52 -15.25
N LYS A 185 -5.67 57.12 -14.47
CA LYS A 185 -4.38 57.62 -14.97
C LYS A 185 -3.22 56.74 -14.53
N ARG A 186 -2.20 56.60 -15.39
CA ARG A 186 -0.90 56.01 -15.02
C ARG A 186 -0.23 56.89 -13.96
N LEU A 187 0.35 56.25 -12.95
CA LEU A 187 1.01 56.95 -11.84
C LEU A 187 2.41 57.45 -12.23
N PRO A 188 2.95 58.46 -11.53
CA PRO A 188 4.33 58.88 -11.74
C PRO A 188 5.33 57.81 -11.29
N TRP A 189 6.51 57.78 -11.93
CA TRP A 189 7.49 56.70 -11.78
C TRP A 189 7.98 56.47 -10.34
N HIS A 190 8.11 57.53 -9.54
CA HIS A 190 8.55 57.44 -8.14
C HIS A 190 7.57 56.65 -7.24
N MET A 191 6.30 56.51 -7.63
CA MET A 191 5.33 55.64 -6.96
C MET A 191 5.27 54.23 -7.55
N GLN A 192 5.66 54.06 -8.82
CA GLN A 192 5.72 52.74 -9.47
C GLN A 192 6.98 51.97 -9.08
N ALA A 193 8.11 52.66 -8.89
CA ALA A 193 9.41 52.05 -8.61
C ALA A 193 9.43 51.18 -7.33
N PRO A 194 8.82 51.58 -6.20
CA PRO A 194 8.77 50.73 -5.00
C PRO A 194 7.90 49.47 -5.20
N ALA A 195 6.78 49.59 -5.92
CA ALA A 195 5.92 48.44 -6.23
C ALA A 195 6.63 47.47 -7.18
N LEU A 196 7.34 47.99 -8.19
CA LEU A 196 8.15 47.19 -9.10
C LEU A 196 9.31 46.50 -8.37
N ALA A 197 9.99 47.21 -7.45
CA ALA A 197 11.02 46.62 -6.61
C ALA A 197 10.48 45.52 -5.70
N GLY A 198 9.27 45.69 -5.14
CA GLY A 198 8.58 44.66 -4.37
C GLY A 198 8.25 43.42 -5.21
N VAL A 199 7.77 43.60 -6.44
CA VAL A 199 7.53 42.49 -7.39
C VAL A 199 8.85 41.79 -7.73
N LEU A 200 9.92 42.54 -8.04
CA LEU A 200 11.23 41.96 -8.36
C LEU A 200 11.85 41.20 -7.18
N LEU A 201 11.70 41.70 -5.96
CA LEU A 201 12.14 41.01 -4.74
C LEU A 201 11.35 39.72 -4.51
N LEU A 202 10.03 39.76 -4.68
CA LEU A 202 9.19 38.57 -4.60
C LEU A 202 9.59 37.55 -5.67
N VAL A 203 9.83 37.99 -6.91
CA VAL A 203 10.34 37.13 -8.00
C VAL A 203 11.68 36.53 -7.64
N ALA A 204 12.62 37.30 -7.07
CA ALA A 204 13.91 36.77 -6.62
C ALA A 204 13.75 35.73 -5.49
N LEU A 205 12.86 35.97 -4.52
CA LEU A 205 12.55 35.02 -3.44
C LEU A 205 11.85 33.76 -3.97
N LEU A 206 10.94 33.90 -4.93
CA LEU A 206 10.28 32.79 -5.60
C LEU A 206 11.27 31.99 -6.45
N LEU A 207 12.19 32.62 -7.16
CA LEU A 207 13.25 31.94 -7.92
C LEU A 207 14.26 31.24 -7.00
N ALA A 208 14.59 31.81 -5.84
CA ALA A 208 15.42 31.18 -4.83
C ALA A 208 14.70 29.99 -4.16
N GLY A 209 13.42 30.14 -3.84
CA GLY A 209 12.55 29.05 -3.37
C GLY A 209 12.35 27.97 -4.42
N LEU A 210 12.25 28.35 -5.70
CA LEU A 210 12.18 27.45 -6.85
C LEU A 210 13.48 26.68 -7.01
N HIS A 211 14.66 27.25 -6.75
CA HIS A 211 15.90 26.47 -6.71
C HIS A 211 15.88 25.40 -5.60
N SER A 212 15.27 25.68 -4.45
CA SER A 212 15.08 24.69 -3.39
C SER A 212 14.01 23.65 -3.75
N ALA A 213 12.91 24.06 -4.38
CA ALA A 213 11.82 23.19 -4.81
C ALA A 213 12.16 22.38 -6.08
N LEU A 214 13.02 22.86 -6.97
CA LEU A 214 13.52 22.09 -8.12
C LEU A 214 14.54 21.03 -7.71
N ASN A 215 15.12 21.15 -6.50
CA ASN A 215 16.08 20.19 -5.95
C ASN A 215 15.45 19.18 -4.98
N VAL A 216 14.18 19.38 -4.59
CA VAL A 216 13.39 18.32 -3.97
C VAL A 216 12.81 17.50 -5.13
N LYS A 217 12.92 16.17 -5.08
CA LYS A 217 12.47 15.30 -6.18
C LYS A 217 11.03 14.90 -5.91
N SER A 218 10.14 14.96 -6.91
CA SER A 218 8.83 14.32 -6.82
C SER A 218 9.01 12.83 -6.51
N ALA A 219 8.03 12.18 -5.86
CA ALA A 219 8.03 10.72 -5.76
C ALA A 219 8.03 10.18 -7.19
N SER A 220 9.15 9.59 -7.59
CA SER A 220 9.37 9.15 -8.96
C SER A 220 8.44 7.96 -9.29
N PRO A 221 8.26 7.59 -10.57
CA PRO A 221 7.56 6.36 -10.94
C PRO A 221 8.11 5.12 -10.22
N GLU A 222 9.41 5.11 -9.92
CA GLU A 222 10.02 4.09 -9.09
C GLU A 222 9.43 4.09 -7.66
N ALA A 223 9.18 5.25 -7.07
CA ALA A 223 8.51 5.34 -5.77
C ALA A 223 7.03 4.94 -5.81
N ALA A 224 6.32 5.21 -6.93
CA ALA A 224 4.95 4.75 -7.15
C ALA A 224 4.87 3.23 -7.32
N ALA A 225 5.74 2.68 -8.18
CA ALA A 225 5.88 1.24 -8.40
C ALA A 225 6.34 0.49 -7.15
N ALA A 226 7.11 1.16 -6.28
CA ALA A 226 7.48 0.66 -4.97
C ALA A 226 6.33 0.70 -3.95
N ALA A 227 5.27 1.49 -4.16
CA ALA A 227 4.12 1.52 -3.24
C ALA A 227 3.13 0.37 -3.50
N VAL A 228 3.15 -0.23 -4.69
CA VAL A 228 2.30 -1.37 -5.05
C VAL A 228 2.86 -2.65 -4.44
N THR A 229 2.05 -3.33 -3.62
CA THR A 229 2.43 -4.62 -3.02
C THR A 229 2.00 -5.79 -3.90
N PRO A 230 2.76 -6.89 -3.96
CA PRO A 230 2.36 -8.12 -4.65
C PRO A 230 0.98 -8.61 -4.17
N LEU A 231 0.74 -8.59 -2.86
CA LEU A 231 -0.51 -9.07 -2.26
C LEU A 231 -1.75 -8.26 -2.69
N SER A 232 -1.61 -6.97 -2.94
CA SER A 232 -2.71 -6.16 -3.50
C SER A 232 -3.04 -6.47 -4.96
N LEU A 233 -2.12 -7.11 -5.69
CA LEU A 233 -2.29 -7.54 -7.07
C LEU A 233 -2.69 -9.02 -7.19
N ALA A 234 -2.70 -9.75 -6.06
CA ALA A 234 -2.97 -11.17 -6.05
C ALA A 234 -4.40 -11.49 -6.49
N SER A 235 -4.54 -12.60 -7.22
CA SER A 235 -5.83 -13.16 -7.60
C SER A 235 -6.61 -13.59 -6.35
N THR A 236 -7.94 -13.56 -6.46
CA THR A 236 -8.85 -14.10 -5.43
C THR A 236 -8.83 -15.62 -5.35
N GLN A 237 -8.29 -16.30 -6.35
CA GLN A 237 -8.10 -17.75 -6.34
C GLN A 237 -6.77 -18.12 -5.65
N PRO A 238 -6.67 -19.28 -4.98
CA PRO A 238 -5.39 -19.77 -4.48
C PRO A 238 -4.38 -20.02 -5.60
N ILE A 239 -3.09 -20.02 -5.26
CA ILE A 239 -2.03 -20.41 -6.20
C ILE A 239 -2.31 -21.79 -6.79
N GLY A 240 -2.08 -21.98 -8.09
CA GLY A 240 -2.49 -23.22 -8.78
C GLY A 240 -1.76 -24.47 -8.28
N LYS A 241 -0.49 -24.33 -7.88
CA LYS A 241 0.35 -25.44 -7.39
C LYS A 241 1.38 -24.91 -6.39
N ALA A 242 1.41 -25.48 -5.20
CA ALA A 242 2.48 -25.22 -4.24
C ALA A 242 3.80 -25.94 -4.61
N ARG A 243 4.92 -25.36 -4.18
CA ARG A 243 6.24 -26.00 -4.27
C ARG A 243 6.29 -27.18 -3.31
N ASP A 244 6.85 -28.30 -3.75
CA ASP A 244 6.97 -29.49 -2.90
C ASP A 244 7.94 -29.20 -1.75
N ALA A 245 7.46 -29.34 -0.53
CA ALA A 245 8.26 -29.16 0.66
C ALA A 245 8.92 -30.48 1.11
N ARG A 246 8.61 -31.64 0.53
CA ARG A 246 9.16 -32.91 1.01
C ARG A 246 10.69 -32.93 0.86
N LEU A 247 11.36 -33.41 1.90
CA LEU A 247 12.80 -33.66 1.86
C LEU A 247 13.08 -34.65 0.72
N PRO A 248 13.94 -34.32 -0.26
CA PRO A 248 14.27 -35.24 -1.33
C PRO A 248 15.02 -36.47 -0.78
N PRO A 249 15.06 -37.59 -1.52
CA PRO A 249 15.80 -38.77 -1.10
C PRO A 249 17.27 -38.46 -0.81
N LEU A 250 17.83 -39.15 0.20
CA LEU A 250 19.25 -39.05 0.51
C LEU A 250 20.09 -39.50 -0.70
N THR A 251 21.09 -38.71 -1.06
CA THR A 251 22.02 -39.07 -2.15
C THR A 251 22.85 -40.30 -1.76
N ALA A 252 22.82 -41.33 -2.60
CA ALA A 252 23.52 -42.59 -2.35
C ALA A 252 25.03 -42.51 -2.64
N GLY A 253 25.82 -43.33 -1.93
CA GLY A 253 27.27 -43.46 -2.13
C GLY A 253 28.10 -42.55 -1.22
N ASP A 254 29.42 -42.54 -1.44
CA ASP A 254 30.37 -41.75 -0.65
C ASP A 254 30.50 -40.30 -1.14
N SER A 255 29.99 -40.01 -2.34
CA SER A 255 30.00 -38.69 -2.96
C SER A 255 28.66 -38.34 -3.58
N ALA A 256 28.26 -37.07 -3.45
CA ALA A 256 27.06 -36.49 -4.04
C ALA A 256 27.44 -35.50 -5.15
N GLU A 257 26.95 -35.74 -6.36
CA GLU A 257 27.09 -34.82 -7.49
C GLU A 257 25.98 -33.77 -7.46
N VAL A 258 26.36 -32.51 -7.29
CA VAL A 258 25.45 -31.37 -7.19
C VAL A 258 25.68 -30.46 -8.39
N ASN A 259 24.81 -30.60 -9.39
CA ASN A 259 24.84 -29.77 -10.59
C ASN A 259 23.79 -28.66 -10.47
N ILE A 260 24.23 -27.42 -10.33
CA ILE A 260 23.37 -26.26 -10.17
C ILE A 260 23.53 -25.34 -11.37
N SER A 261 22.41 -25.02 -12.00
CA SER A 261 22.34 -24.04 -13.08
C SER A 261 21.80 -22.73 -12.54
N VAL A 262 22.49 -21.62 -12.80
CA VAL A 262 22.00 -20.27 -12.50
C VAL A 262 21.29 -19.72 -13.73
N SER A 263 20.12 -19.13 -13.54
CA SER A 263 19.38 -18.45 -14.61
C SER A 263 18.47 -17.35 -14.09
N ASP A 264 18.11 -16.43 -14.99
CA ASP A 264 17.10 -15.41 -14.77
C ASP A 264 15.73 -16.00 -15.16
N ASP A 265 14.86 -16.22 -14.19
CA ASP A 265 13.58 -16.89 -14.41
C ASP A 265 12.42 -16.07 -13.87
N THR A 266 11.26 -16.19 -14.50
CA THR A 266 10.03 -15.63 -13.96
C THR A 266 9.36 -16.67 -13.06
N VAL A 267 9.22 -16.36 -11.77
CA VAL A 267 8.62 -17.24 -10.76
C VAL A 267 7.32 -16.64 -10.22
N GLU A 268 6.38 -17.46 -9.80
CA GLU A 268 5.16 -17.01 -9.09
C GLU A 268 5.48 -16.82 -7.60
N ILE A 269 5.18 -15.62 -7.06
CA ILE A 269 5.45 -15.25 -5.66
C ILE A 269 4.17 -15.07 -4.84
N ALA A 270 3.07 -14.73 -5.50
CA ALA A 270 1.71 -14.76 -4.95
C ALA A 270 0.76 -15.24 -6.06
N SER A 271 -0.46 -15.63 -5.72
CA SER A 271 -1.43 -16.11 -6.71
C SER A 271 -1.62 -15.11 -7.86
N GLY A 272 -1.24 -15.48 -9.09
CA GLY A 272 -1.33 -14.63 -10.28
C GLY A 272 -0.27 -13.52 -10.38
N VAL A 273 0.64 -13.42 -9.41
CA VAL A 273 1.70 -12.40 -9.33
C VAL A 273 3.05 -13.04 -9.59
N ARG A 274 3.75 -12.50 -10.59
CA ARG A 274 5.02 -13.04 -11.08
C ARG A 274 6.17 -12.12 -10.70
N TYR A 275 7.36 -12.68 -10.54
CA TYR A 275 8.57 -11.98 -10.16
C TYR A 275 9.74 -12.38 -11.08
N GLN A 276 10.55 -11.40 -11.50
CA GLN A 276 11.81 -11.64 -12.22
C GLN A 276 12.92 -12.01 -11.23
N ALA A 277 13.09 -13.31 -10.98
CA ALA A 277 14.04 -13.85 -10.02
C ALA A 277 15.38 -14.21 -10.66
N TRP A 278 16.41 -14.19 -9.83
CA TRP A 278 17.68 -14.88 -10.11
C TRP A 278 17.63 -16.19 -9.35
N THR A 279 17.83 -17.31 -10.03
CA THR A 279 17.53 -18.62 -9.46
C THR A 279 18.73 -19.56 -9.47
N PHE A 280 18.73 -20.47 -8.51
CA PHE A 280 19.43 -21.74 -8.64
C PHE A 280 18.42 -22.78 -9.10
N GLY A 281 18.61 -23.39 -10.27
CA GLY A 281 17.74 -24.46 -10.77
C GLY A 281 16.31 -24.04 -11.11
N LYS A 282 16.10 -22.82 -11.63
CA LYS A 282 14.81 -22.31 -12.14
C LYS A 282 13.71 -22.21 -11.08
N SER A 283 14.08 -22.17 -9.80
CA SER A 283 13.13 -22.14 -8.68
C SER A 283 13.68 -21.29 -7.54
N VAL A 284 12.76 -20.81 -6.69
CA VAL A 284 13.07 -20.11 -5.45
C VAL A 284 12.24 -20.75 -4.33
N PRO A 285 12.84 -21.35 -3.30
CA PRO A 285 14.28 -21.62 -3.17
C PRO A 285 14.79 -22.53 -4.30
N GLY A 286 16.10 -22.58 -4.49
CA GLY A 286 16.74 -23.55 -5.36
C GLY A 286 16.60 -25.00 -4.86
N PRO A 287 17.09 -25.98 -5.63
CA PRO A 287 16.98 -27.40 -5.29
C PRO A 287 17.47 -27.70 -3.87
N VAL A 288 16.67 -28.45 -3.11
CA VAL A 288 17.14 -28.98 -1.83
C VAL A 288 18.19 -30.06 -2.10
N ILE A 289 19.34 -29.95 -1.46
CA ILE A 289 20.42 -30.94 -1.52
C ILE A 289 20.34 -31.78 -0.25
N HIS A 290 20.30 -33.11 -0.38
CA HIS A 290 20.24 -34.00 0.77
C HIS A 290 21.40 -34.99 0.73
N VAL A 291 22.30 -34.84 1.70
CA VAL A 291 23.55 -35.59 1.85
C VAL A 291 23.70 -36.06 3.29
N ARG A 292 24.71 -36.89 3.54
CA ARG A 292 25.06 -37.39 4.86
C ARG A 292 26.41 -36.87 5.31
N GLN A 293 26.56 -36.64 6.60
CA GLN A 293 27.82 -36.29 7.24
C GLN A 293 28.92 -37.27 6.83
N GLY A 294 30.03 -36.73 6.36
CA GLY A 294 31.17 -37.48 5.82
C GLY A 294 31.15 -37.68 4.31
N GLN A 295 30.02 -37.46 3.62
CA GLN A 295 29.98 -37.52 2.15
C GLN A 295 30.75 -36.35 1.54
N THR A 296 31.37 -36.62 0.38
CA THR A 296 31.99 -35.59 -0.45
C THR A 296 30.95 -34.99 -1.39
N VAL A 297 30.75 -33.68 -1.32
CA VAL A 297 29.84 -32.94 -2.21
C VAL A 297 30.67 -32.39 -3.36
N ASN A 298 30.42 -32.87 -4.57
CA ASN A 298 31.06 -32.42 -5.81
C ASN A 298 30.12 -31.43 -6.49
N VAL A 299 30.47 -30.15 -6.46
CA VAL A 299 29.63 -29.07 -6.98
C VAL A 299 30.08 -28.70 -8.39
N VAL A 300 29.10 -28.58 -9.28
CA VAL A 300 29.23 -27.97 -10.59
C VAL A 300 28.23 -26.84 -10.67
N LEU A 301 28.72 -25.60 -10.65
CA LEU A 301 27.90 -24.42 -10.86
C LEU A 301 28.10 -23.93 -12.29
N THR A 302 27.01 -23.78 -13.04
CA THR A 302 27.02 -23.23 -14.40
C THR A 302 26.15 -22.00 -14.47
N ASN A 303 26.70 -20.89 -14.96
CA ASN A 303 25.98 -19.63 -15.06
C ASN A 303 25.36 -19.43 -16.45
N HIS A 304 24.03 -19.45 -16.52
CA HIS A 304 23.24 -19.09 -17.70
C HIS A 304 22.44 -17.79 -17.51
N GLY A 305 22.67 -17.06 -16.41
CA GLY A 305 22.10 -15.75 -16.15
C GLY A 305 22.79 -14.64 -16.94
N THR A 306 22.33 -13.41 -16.73
CA THR A 306 22.84 -12.22 -17.41
C THR A 306 23.97 -11.50 -16.68
N MET A 307 24.28 -11.89 -15.44
CA MET A 307 25.34 -11.30 -14.62
C MET A 307 26.19 -12.37 -13.93
N GLN A 308 27.28 -11.96 -13.29
CA GLN A 308 28.14 -12.88 -12.55
C GLN A 308 27.45 -13.40 -11.28
N HIS A 309 27.72 -14.65 -10.95
CA HIS A 309 27.15 -15.34 -9.81
C HIS A 309 28.17 -16.27 -9.17
N SER A 310 27.97 -16.61 -7.91
CA SER A 310 28.73 -17.62 -7.17
C SER A 310 27.77 -18.43 -6.31
N ILE A 311 28.31 -19.35 -5.50
CA ILE A 311 27.52 -20.12 -4.54
C ILE A 311 28.35 -20.37 -3.29
N ASP A 312 27.82 -19.96 -2.15
CA ASP A 312 28.34 -20.19 -0.80
C ASP A 312 27.47 -21.26 -0.13
N PHE A 313 28.10 -22.31 0.40
CA PHE A 313 27.47 -23.33 1.21
C PHE A 313 27.87 -23.18 2.68
N HIS A 314 26.90 -22.93 3.56
CA HIS A 314 27.16 -22.90 5.01
C HIS A 314 27.55 -24.28 5.58
N SER A 315 27.27 -25.36 4.85
CA SER A 315 27.70 -26.73 5.21
C SER A 315 29.18 -27.02 4.89
N ALA A 316 29.89 -26.12 4.20
CA ALA A 316 31.23 -26.36 3.71
C ALA A 316 32.29 -25.57 4.49
N ILE A 317 33.39 -26.24 4.83
CA ILE A 317 34.58 -25.61 5.42
C ILE A 317 35.63 -25.50 4.32
N THR A 318 35.64 -24.36 3.61
CA THR A 318 36.47 -24.17 2.42
C THR A 318 36.89 -22.71 2.21
N PRO A 319 38.05 -22.42 1.57
CA PRO A 319 38.43 -21.05 1.21
C PRO A 319 37.49 -20.46 0.13
N PRO A 320 36.79 -19.33 0.41
CA PRO A 320 35.86 -18.73 -0.55
C PRO A 320 36.53 -18.28 -1.85
N ASN A 321 37.77 -17.78 -1.78
CA ASN A 321 38.51 -17.30 -2.95
C ASN A 321 38.87 -18.41 -3.96
N LEU A 322 38.75 -19.69 -3.56
CA LEU A 322 38.98 -20.84 -4.44
C LEU A 322 37.68 -21.41 -4.96
N HIS A 323 36.70 -21.62 -4.09
CA HIS A 323 35.51 -22.43 -4.40
C HIS A 323 34.24 -21.60 -4.61
N TYR A 324 34.17 -20.38 -4.07
CA TYR A 324 33.02 -19.47 -4.20
C TYR A 324 33.35 -18.28 -5.10
N ALA A 325 34.25 -18.49 -6.05
CA ALA A 325 34.61 -17.46 -7.02
C ALA A 325 33.41 -17.11 -7.90
N ASP A 326 33.29 -15.84 -8.27
CA ASP A 326 32.30 -15.38 -9.23
C ASP A 326 32.59 -15.99 -10.61
N ILE A 327 31.54 -16.55 -11.23
CA ILE A 327 31.57 -17.02 -12.61
C ILE A 327 30.72 -16.10 -13.49
N MET A 328 31.27 -15.69 -14.63
CA MET A 328 30.57 -14.85 -15.59
C MET A 328 29.48 -15.64 -16.34
N PRO A 329 28.54 -14.96 -17.02
CA PRO A 329 27.60 -15.62 -17.92
C PRO A 329 28.31 -16.55 -18.92
N GLY A 330 27.87 -17.80 -19.00
CA GLY A 330 28.44 -18.86 -19.84
C GLY A 330 29.56 -19.67 -19.19
N GLU A 331 30.09 -19.25 -18.03
CA GLU A 331 31.16 -19.96 -17.34
C GLU A 331 30.63 -21.05 -16.40
N SER A 332 31.55 -21.91 -15.96
CA SER A 332 31.25 -22.93 -14.94
C SER A 332 32.45 -23.09 -14.01
N ILE A 333 32.17 -23.35 -12.75
CA ILE A 333 33.17 -23.71 -11.74
C ILE A 333 32.86 -25.10 -11.18
N ARG A 334 33.92 -25.82 -10.83
CA ARG A 334 33.85 -27.13 -10.18
C ARG A 334 34.71 -27.12 -8.93
N PHE A 335 34.16 -27.61 -7.84
CA PHE A 335 34.89 -27.79 -6.60
C PHE A 335 34.24 -28.89 -5.76
N SER A 336 34.94 -29.32 -4.72
CA SER A 336 34.42 -30.32 -3.79
C SER A 336 34.70 -29.94 -2.35
N PHE A 337 33.81 -30.35 -1.46
CA PHE A 337 34.01 -30.28 -0.01
C PHE A 337 33.44 -31.52 0.67
N VAL A 338 33.90 -31.81 1.89
CA VAL A 338 33.32 -32.87 2.71
C VAL A 338 32.31 -32.26 3.66
N ALA A 339 31.08 -32.78 3.70
CA ALA A 339 30.05 -32.34 4.64
C ALA A 339 30.38 -32.84 6.06
N LYS A 340 31.18 -32.08 6.81
CA LYS A 340 31.76 -32.52 8.09
C LYS A 340 30.80 -32.40 9.27
N VAL A 341 29.87 -31.45 9.20
CA VAL A 341 28.94 -31.09 10.28
C VAL A 341 27.52 -31.42 9.82
N PRO A 342 26.74 -32.18 10.60
CA PRO A 342 25.35 -32.45 10.27
C PRO A 342 24.49 -31.22 10.54
N GLY A 343 23.43 -31.04 9.77
CA GLY A 343 22.57 -29.89 9.96
C GLY A 343 21.64 -29.54 8.82
N ALA A 344 20.85 -28.48 9.04
CA ALA A 344 20.08 -27.80 8.01
C ALA A 344 20.76 -26.47 7.71
N PHE A 345 21.36 -26.34 6.53
CA PHE A 345 22.19 -25.20 6.18
C PHE A 345 21.64 -24.46 4.96
N LEU A 346 21.84 -23.15 4.96
CA LEU A 346 21.65 -22.32 3.78
C LEU A 346 22.78 -22.59 2.77
N TYR A 347 22.44 -22.54 1.48
CA TYR A 347 23.37 -22.11 0.46
C TYR A 347 22.79 -20.91 -0.28
N HIS A 348 23.64 -19.98 -0.70
CA HIS A 348 23.20 -18.77 -1.37
C HIS A 348 24.26 -18.20 -2.31
N CYS A 349 23.91 -17.23 -3.15
CA CYS A 349 24.90 -16.55 -3.98
C CYS A 349 25.79 -15.64 -3.13
N GLY A 350 27.12 -15.73 -3.29
CA GLY A 350 28.12 -14.94 -2.56
C GLY A 350 28.61 -13.69 -3.31
N THR A 351 28.11 -13.44 -4.51
CA THR A 351 28.52 -12.32 -5.37
C THR A 351 28.05 -10.98 -4.79
N PRO A 352 28.94 -9.96 -4.67
CA PRO A 352 28.54 -8.61 -4.26
C PRO A 352 27.67 -7.87 -5.31
N PRO A 353 26.64 -7.10 -4.88
CA PRO A 353 26.14 -6.96 -3.51
C PRO A 353 25.30 -8.18 -3.09
N VAL A 354 25.76 -8.94 -2.09
CA VAL A 354 25.14 -10.20 -1.66
C VAL A 354 23.66 -10.03 -1.29
N LEU A 355 23.31 -8.91 -0.65
CA LEU A 355 21.94 -8.54 -0.31
C LEU A 355 21.01 -8.57 -1.54
N LEU A 356 21.47 -8.05 -2.68
CA LEU A 356 20.69 -8.01 -3.91
C LEU A 356 20.49 -9.42 -4.49
N HIS A 357 21.52 -10.26 -4.44
CA HIS A 357 21.44 -11.62 -4.96
C HIS A 357 20.51 -12.51 -4.14
N ILE A 358 20.63 -12.49 -2.82
CA ILE A 358 19.72 -13.24 -1.93
C ILE A 358 18.29 -12.68 -2.06
N GLY A 359 18.12 -11.36 -2.02
CA GLY A 359 16.81 -10.70 -2.15
C GLY A 359 16.10 -10.93 -3.49
N ASN A 360 16.82 -11.36 -4.53
CA ASN A 360 16.26 -11.75 -5.83
C ASN A 360 15.99 -13.27 -5.96
N GLY A 361 16.21 -14.05 -4.91
CA GLY A 361 15.85 -15.47 -4.86
C GLY A 361 17.01 -16.47 -4.92
N MET A 362 18.27 -16.02 -4.89
CA MET A 362 19.43 -16.90 -4.99
C MET A 362 19.80 -17.55 -3.66
N TYR A 363 18.94 -18.44 -3.19
CA TYR A 363 19.12 -19.22 -1.97
C TYR A 363 18.47 -20.60 -2.08
N GLY A 364 18.95 -21.55 -1.28
CA GLY A 364 18.34 -22.86 -1.11
C GLY A 364 18.86 -23.57 0.14
N ALA A 365 18.41 -24.81 0.36
CA ALA A 365 18.79 -25.58 1.55
C ALA A 365 19.66 -26.78 1.19
N ILE A 366 20.71 -27.01 1.97
CA ILE A 366 21.44 -28.27 2.02
C ILE A 366 21.23 -28.92 3.38
N ILE A 367 20.68 -30.12 3.36
CA ILE A 367 20.42 -30.95 4.53
C ILE A 367 21.53 -32.01 4.62
N VAL A 368 22.25 -32.00 5.73
CA VAL A 368 23.32 -32.94 6.05
C VAL A 368 22.84 -33.83 7.19
N ASP A 369 22.36 -35.03 6.85
CA ASP A 369 21.99 -36.04 7.84
C ASP A 369 23.20 -36.39 8.74
N PRO A 370 23.02 -36.57 10.06
CA PRO A 370 24.09 -37.04 10.93
C PRO A 370 24.57 -38.45 10.57
N ALA A 371 25.85 -38.70 10.82
CA ALA A 371 26.45 -40.02 10.58
C ALA A 371 25.75 -41.11 11.39
N THR A 372 25.34 -40.78 12.63
CA THR A 372 24.37 -41.57 13.39
C THR A 372 22.97 -41.05 13.06
N PRO A 373 22.12 -41.84 12.38
CA PRO A 373 20.81 -41.37 11.95
C PRO A 373 19.95 -40.89 13.12
N LEU A 374 19.22 -39.81 12.89
CA LEU A 374 18.13 -39.39 13.76
C LEU A 374 17.02 -40.44 13.79
N PRO A 375 16.11 -40.41 14.78
CA PRO A 375 14.90 -41.24 14.77
C PRO A 375 14.18 -41.12 13.42
N PRO A 376 13.67 -42.23 12.86
CA PRO A 376 12.99 -42.21 11.57
C PRO A 376 11.71 -41.37 11.68
N ALA A 377 11.63 -40.31 10.88
CA ALA A 377 10.40 -39.54 10.71
C ALA A 377 9.53 -40.20 9.63
N ALA A 378 8.21 -40.20 9.84
CA ALA A 378 7.26 -40.69 8.85
C ALA A 378 7.15 -39.69 7.68
N GLU A 379 7.20 -38.40 7.99
CA GLU A 379 7.17 -37.31 7.01
C GLU A 379 8.29 -36.30 7.33
N SER A 380 9.03 -35.90 6.29
CA SER A 380 10.12 -34.92 6.41
C SER A 380 9.89 -33.78 5.41
N TYR A 381 9.84 -32.55 5.91
CA TYR A 381 9.61 -31.35 5.10
C TYR A 381 10.75 -30.33 5.27
N VAL A 382 11.04 -29.57 4.23
CA VAL A 382 12.03 -28.51 4.18
C VAL A 382 11.30 -27.20 3.90
N LEU A 383 11.41 -26.26 4.82
CA LEU A 383 10.78 -24.95 4.77
C LEU A 383 11.88 -23.89 4.76
N VAL A 384 12.06 -23.23 3.63
CA VAL A 384 13.00 -22.13 3.48
C VAL A 384 12.24 -20.82 3.60
N GLN A 385 12.40 -20.10 4.71
CA GLN A 385 11.84 -18.76 4.86
C GLN A 385 12.67 -17.78 4.03
N GLY A 386 12.00 -16.89 3.30
CA GLY A 386 12.63 -15.82 2.53
C GLY A 386 11.75 -14.58 2.45
N GLU A 387 12.34 -13.50 1.95
CA GLU A 387 11.72 -12.18 1.87
C GLU A 387 11.69 -11.67 0.42
N TRP A 388 10.57 -11.10 0.00
CA TRP A 388 10.46 -10.41 -1.29
C TRP A 388 10.39 -8.90 -1.10
N TYR A 389 11.27 -8.20 -1.80
CA TYR A 389 11.37 -6.74 -1.81
C TYR A 389 11.10 -6.27 -3.22
N THR A 390 9.89 -5.77 -3.46
CA THR A 390 9.36 -5.72 -4.81
C THR A 390 9.14 -4.30 -5.32
N GLN A 391 9.23 -4.15 -6.63
CA GLN A 391 8.71 -3.02 -7.39
C GLN A 391 7.94 -3.55 -8.59
N GLN A 392 6.83 -2.90 -8.92
CA GLN A 392 6.03 -3.28 -10.08
C GLN A 392 6.78 -2.95 -11.38
N VAL A 393 6.86 -3.93 -12.28
CA VAL A 393 7.41 -3.75 -13.63
C VAL A 393 6.29 -3.49 -14.64
N SER A 394 5.28 -4.36 -14.65
CA SER A 394 4.12 -4.24 -15.55
C SER A 394 3.00 -5.18 -15.13
N GLY A 395 1.77 -4.70 -15.01
CA GLY A 395 0.62 -5.53 -14.63
C GLY A 395 0.89 -6.28 -13.31
N THR A 396 0.87 -7.61 -13.33
CA THR A 396 1.18 -8.45 -12.16
C THR A 396 2.64 -8.93 -12.11
N LEU A 397 3.52 -8.39 -12.97
CA LEU A 397 4.95 -8.69 -12.97
C LEU A 397 5.70 -7.71 -12.07
N MET A 398 6.47 -8.27 -11.14
CA MET A 398 7.32 -7.59 -10.17
C MET A 398 8.80 -7.87 -10.43
N ALA A 399 9.69 -7.05 -9.88
CA ALA A 399 11.13 -7.25 -9.81
C ALA A 399 11.69 -6.73 -8.48
N GLY A 400 12.97 -6.96 -8.22
CA GLY A 400 13.62 -6.55 -6.98
C GLY A 400 13.76 -5.05 -6.80
N ASN A 401 13.51 -4.57 -5.59
CA ASN A 401 13.76 -3.20 -5.16
C ASN A 401 14.87 -3.17 -4.10
N TYR A 402 16.07 -2.75 -4.51
CA TYR A 402 17.24 -2.75 -3.64
C TYR A 402 17.14 -1.75 -2.48
N GLU A 403 16.44 -0.62 -2.67
CA GLU A 403 16.25 0.36 -1.59
C GLU A 403 15.40 -0.23 -0.46
N LYS A 404 14.31 -0.93 -0.80
CA LYS A 404 13.50 -1.65 0.20
C LYS A 404 14.30 -2.72 0.92
N MET A 405 15.18 -3.44 0.22
CA MET A 405 16.11 -4.41 0.83
C MET A 405 17.01 -3.75 1.88
N GLN A 406 17.58 -2.58 1.56
CA GLN A 406 18.43 -1.81 2.48
C GLN A 406 17.65 -1.24 3.67
N GLN A 407 16.38 -0.91 3.48
CA GLN A 407 15.49 -0.38 4.52
C GLN A 407 14.78 -1.47 5.34
N ILE A 408 14.97 -2.75 5.02
CA ILE A 408 14.30 -3.89 5.65
C ILE A 408 12.77 -3.70 5.60
N ARG A 409 12.25 -3.35 4.42
CA ARG A 409 10.81 -3.22 4.13
C ARG A 409 10.34 -4.28 3.12
N PRO A 410 10.20 -5.55 3.52
CA PRO A 410 9.70 -6.58 2.61
C PRO A 410 8.22 -6.37 2.32
N ASP A 411 7.82 -6.70 1.09
CA ASP A 411 6.40 -6.74 0.71
C ASP A 411 5.78 -8.13 0.93
N GLU A 412 6.61 -9.16 1.01
CA GLU A 412 6.22 -10.51 1.40
C GLU A 412 7.29 -11.15 2.28
N VAL A 413 6.86 -11.99 3.22
CA VAL A 413 7.70 -12.94 3.94
C VAL A 413 7.05 -14.29 3.73
N VAL A 414 7.79 -15.29 3.28
CA VAL A 414 7.20 -16.51 2.71
C VAL A 414 7.98 -17.75 3.09
N PHE A 415 7.30 -18.89 3.17
CA PHE A 415 7.95 -20.21 3.15
C PHE A 415 8.01 -20.73 1.72
N ASN A 416 9.17 -21.22 1.30
CA ASN A 416 9.47 -21.74 -0.02
C ASN A 416 9.05 -20.79 -1.16
N GLY A 417 9.30 -19.49 -1.01
CA GLY A 417 9.27 -18.49 -2.08
C GLY A 417 7.89 -18.02 -2.57
N ALA A 418 6.77 -18.46 -1.99
CA ALA A 418 5.43 -17.97 -2.38
C ALA A 418 4.49 -17.80 -1.19
N ALA A 419 3.79 -16.66 -1.16
CA ALA A 419 2.89 -16.28 -0.09
C ALA A 419 1.68 -17.23 0.00
N PHE A 420 1.37 -17.67 1.23
CA PHE A 420 0.20 -18.49 1.57
C PHE A 420 0.07 -19.84 0.84
N GLN A 421 1.10 -20.29 0.11
CA GLN A 421 1.00 -21.50 -0.70
C GLN A 421 0.66 -22.74 0.14
N TYR A 422 1.17 -22.83 1.37
CA TYR A 422 0.91 -23.95 2.27
C TYR A 422 -0.34 -23.79 3.13
N ALA A 423 -0.96 -22.60 3.13
CA ALA A 423 -2.31 -22.43 3.63
C ALA A 423 -3.33 -22.95 2.61
N ALA A 424 -3.06 -22.69 1.32
CA ALA A 424 -3.85 -23.19 0.19
C ALA A 424 -3.64 -24.69 -0.09
N HIS A 425 -2.40 -25.17 0.05
CA HIS A 425 -1.98 -26.55 -0.19
C HIS A 425 -1.27 -27.11 1.06
N PRO A 426 -2.02 -27.59 2.06
CA PRO A 426 -1.45 -28.04 3.33
C PRO A 426 -0.40 -29.15 3.18
N LEU A 427 0.60 -29.12 4.06
CA LEU A 427 1.45 -30.28 4.32
C LEU A 427 0.62 -31.36 5.02
N THR A 428 1.00 -32.63 4.90
CA THR A 428 0.17 -33.73 5.39
C THR A 428 0.94 -34.70 6.29
N ALA A 429 0.30 -35.17 7.35
CA ALA A 429 0.79 -36.26 8.20
C ALA A 429 -0.41 -37.04 8.78
N LYS A 430 -0.18 -38.16 9.44
CA LYS A 430 -1.22 -38.91 10.17
C LYS A 430 -1.07 -38.72 11.68
N PRO A 431 -2.15 -38.93 12.45
CA PRO A 431 -2.07 -38.99 13.90
C PRO A 431 -0.98 -39.97 14.37
N GLY A 432 -0.11 -39.52 15.28
CA GLY A 432 1.00 -40.29 15.83
C GLY A 432 2.25 -40.37 14.94
N ASP A 433 2.24 -39.81 13.73
CA ASP A 433 3.43 -39.73 12.90
C ASP A 433 4.47 -38.79 13.54
N LEU A 434 5.73 -39.20 13.53
CA LEU A 434 6.84 -38.27 13.76
C LEU A 434 7.03 -37.44 12.49
N VAL A 435 6.75 -36.14 12.57
CA VAL A 435 6.98 -35.17 11.50
C VAL A 435 8.27 -34.42 11.79
N ARG A 436 9.18 -34.41 10.81
CA ARG A 436 10.43 -33.65 10.88
C ARG A 436 10.38 -32.45 9.94
N LEU A 437 10.58 -31.25 10.47
CA LEU A 437 10.64 -30.01 9.70
C LEU A 437 12.08 -29.48 9.73
N TYR A 438 12.70 -29.34 8.57
CA TYR A 438 13.98 -28.66 8.38
C TYR A 438 13.67 -27.23 7.98
N VAL A 439 13.79 -26.29 8.91
CA VAL A 439 13.51 -24.87 8.64
C VAL A 439 14.83 -24.15 8.43
N VAL A 440 15.01 -23.55 7.27
CA VAL A 440 16.17 -22.72 6.93
C VAL A 440 15.67 -21.30 6.72
N ASN A 441 16.24 -20.32 7.40
CA ASN A 441 15.87 -18.93 7.16
C ASN A 441 16.91 -18.31 6.21
N ALA A 442 16.54 -18.17 4.94
CA ALA A 442 17.41 -17.53 3.95
C ALA A 442 17.51 -16.01 4.12
N GLY A 443 16.54 -15.40 4.82
CA GLY A 443 16.46 -13.96 5.01
C GLY A 443 16.14 -13.19 3.71
N PRO A 444 16.90 -12.12 3.38
CA PRO A 444 18.25 -11.83 3.88
C PRO A 444 18.34 -11.11 5.24
N ASN A 445 17.25 -10.59 5.82
CA ASN A 445 17.35 -9.65 6.94
C ASN A 445 16.59 -10.07 8.21
N LEU A 446 15.42 -10.66 8.06
CA LEU A 446 14.46 -10.89 9.13
C LEU A 446 14.69 -12.23 9.83
N TRP A 447 14.36 -12.25 11.11
CA TRP A 447 14.37 -13.45 11.93
C TRP A 447 13.04 -14.18 11.80
N SER A 448 13.08 -15.51 11.82
CA SER A 448 11.88 -16.35 11.90
C SER A 448 11.62 -16.74 13.36
N ALA A 449 10.48 -16.34 13.92
CA ALA A 449 10.00 -16.90 15.18
C ALA A 449 9.14 -18.13 14.89
N PHE A 450 9.76 -19.21 14.42
CA PHE A 450 9.04 -20.37 13.88
C PHE A 450 8.22 -21.07 14.97
N HIS A 451 6.94 -21.27 14.67
CA HIS A 451 5.95 -21.83 15.60
C HIS A 451 4.92 -22.68 14.86
N VAL A 452 4.51 -23.80 15.47
CA VAL A 452 3.36 -24.60 15.05
C VAL A 452 2.25 -24.44 16.09
N ILE A 453 1.17 -23.75 15.71
CA ILE A 453 0.02 -23.45 16.57
C ILE A 453 -0.70 -24.74 16.95
N GLY A 454 -0.94 -24.91 18.26
CA GLY A 454 -1.56 -26.11 18.81
C GLY A 454 -0.60 -27.28 19.03
N ALA A 455 0.70 -27.08 18.81
CA ALA A 455 1.73 -28.09 18.99
C ALA A 455 2.84 -27.62 19.95
N ILE A 456 3.64 -28.57 20.42
CA ILE A 456 4.92 -28.36 21.10
C ILE A 456 5.95 -29.24 20.38
N PHE A 457 7.14 -28.72 20.11
CA PHE A 457 8.20 -29.50 19.50
C PHE A 457 8.77 -30.49 20.52
N ASP A 458 8.76 -31.78 20.16
CA ASP A 458 9.39 -32.85 20.94
C ASP A 458 10.90 -32.62 21.02
N LYS A 459 11.49 -32.27 19.87
CA LYS A 459 12.88 -31.84 19.76
C LYS A 459 13.03 -30.65 18.84
N VAL A 460 13.89 -29.72 19.24
CA VAL A 460 14.50 -28.77 18.32
C VAL A 460 16.00 -29.03 18.33
N TYR A 461 16.58 -29.13 17.15
CA TYR A 461 18.00 -29.29 16.92
C TYR A 461 18.53 -27.98 16.31
N PRO A 462 19.13 -27.08 17.10
CA PRO A 462 19.80 -25.89 16.59
C PRO A 462 20.84 -26.28 15.53
N ASP A 463 20.83 -25.60 14.39
CA ASP A 463 21.60 -25.93 13.18
C ASP A 463 21.40 -27.36 12.65
N GLY A 464 20.53 -28.18 13.26
CA GLY A 464 20.33 -29.61 12.97
C GLY A 464 21.34 -30.56 13.62
N ASN A 465 22.10 -30.12 14.64
CA ASN A 465 23.02 -30.99 15.38
C ASN A 465 22.29 -31.80 16.48
N PRO A 466 22.29 -33.15 16.44
CA PRO A 466 21.64 -33.98 17.46
C PRO A 466 22.17 -33.79 18.88
N ALA A 467 23.42 -33.34 19.03
CA ALA A 467 24.06 -33.15 20.34
C ALA A 467 23.47 -31.97 21.12
N GLU A 468 22.90 -30.98 20.43
CA GLU A 468 22.39 -29.73 21.01
C GLU A 468 20.85 -29.76 21.14
N ALA A 469 20.25 -30.95 21.08
CA ALA A 469 18.80 -31.09 21.03
C ALA A 469 18.12 -30.60 22.31
N ILE A 470 17.19 -29.66 22.17
CA ILE A 470 16.32 -29.14 23.24
C ILE A 470 14.91 -29.71 23.09
N SER A 471 14.12 -29.76 24.16
CA SER A 471 12.79 -30.41 24.18
C SER A 471 11.73 -29.52 24.82
N GLY A 472 10.47 -29.72 24.45
CA GLY A 472 9.34 -28.98 25.05
C GLY A 472 9.31 -27.51 24.63
N VAL A 473 9.78 -27.22 23.41
CA VAL A 473 9.86 -25.84 22.88
C VAL A 473 8.59 -25.55 22.10
N SER A 474 7.92 -24.43 22.39
CA SER A 474 6.75 -23.99 21.62
C SER A 474 7.14 -23.21 20.37
N THR A 475 8.17 -22.37 20.49
CA THR A 475 8.60 -21.43 19.46
C THR A 475 10.11 -21.35 19.50
N TYR A 476 10.75 -21.41 18.33
CA TYR A 476 12.21 -21.30 18.23
C TYR A 476 12.57 -20.24 17.22
N THR A 477 13.61 -19.48 17.54
CA THR A 477 14.09 -18.39 16.71
C THR A 477 15.15 -18.92 15.75
N VAL A 478 14.96 -18.68 14.45
CA VAL A 478 15.92 -19.03 13.39
C VAL A 478 16.38 -17.74 12.71
N GLY A 479 17.65 -17.38 12.87
CA GLY A 479 18.24 -16.17 12.31
C GLY A 479 18.46 -16.23 10.80
N PRO A 480 18.63 -15.07 10.11
CA PRO A 480 18.95 -15.06 8.70
C PRO A 480 20.31 -15.74 8.46
N GLY A 481 20.33 -16.73 7.57
CA GLY A 481 21.51 -17.59 7.33
C GLY A 481 21.57 -18.85 8.18
N GLU A 482 20.67 -19.00 9.16
CA GLU A 482 20.60 -20.14 10.08
C GLU A 482 19.59 -21.20 9.60
N GLY A 483 19.74 -22.41 10.11
CA GLY A 483 18.69 -23.42 10.03
C GLY A 483 18.46 -24.12 11.37
N ALA A 484 17.33 -24.78 11.50
CA ALA A 484 17.01 -25.63 12.65
C ALA A 484 16.13 -26.80 12.21
N VAL A 485 16.25 -27.91 12.92
CA VAL A 485 15.42 -29.10 12.67
C VAL A 485 14.45 -29.28 13.82
N PHE A 486 13.20 -29.59 13.50
CA PHE A 486 12.10 -29.71 14.45
C PHE A 486 11.47 -31.07 14.31
N ASP A 487 11.40 -31.81 15.41
CA ASP A 487 10.59 -33.03 15.50
C ASP A 487 9.34 -32.72 16.31
N LEU A 488 8.19 -33.15 15.78
CA LEU A 488 6.93 -33.13 16.51
C LEU A 488 6.09 -34.37 16.17
N THR A 489 5.37 -34.88 17.17
CA THR A 489 4.34 -35.89 17.03
C THR A 489 3.00 -35.32 17.49
N LEU A 490 1.96 -35.53 16.68
CA LEU A 490 0.62 -35.02 16.91
C LEU A 490 -0.37 -36.18 16.92
N ASP A 491 -0.96 -36.48 18.07
CA ASP A 491 -1.87 -37.62 18.23
C ASP A 491 -3.31 -37.33 17.82
N GLU A 492 -3.69 -36.04 17.78
CA GLU A 492 -5.04 -35.63 17.41
C GLU A 492 -5.10 -35.21 15.94
N ALA A 493 -6.16 -35.66 15.25
CA ALA A 493 -6.42 -35.20 13.90
C ALA A 493 -6.84 -33.72 13.92
N GLY A 494 -6.26 -32.91 13.04
CA GLY A 494 -6.49 -31.47 13.04
C GLY A 494 -5.73 -30.71 11.98
N LYS A 495 -5.99 -29.41 11.93
CA LYS A 495 -5.18 -28.43 11.18
C LYS A 495 -4.30 -27.71 12.17
N TYR A 496 -2.99 -27.84 12.00
CA TYR A 496 -1.98 -27.21 12.84
C TYR A 496 -1.26 -26.15 12.02
N PRO A 497 -1.63 -24.86 12.13
CA PRO A 497 -0.98 -23.81 11.38
C PRO A 497 0.47 -23.66 11.82
N PHE A 498 1.40 -23.56 10.87
CA PHE A 498 2.78 -23.16 11.14
C PHE A 498 3.00 -21.74 10.63
N VAL A 499 3.75 -20.94 11.38
CA VAL A 499 3.92 -19.49 11.14
C VAL A 499 5.31 -19.02 11.50
N ASP A 500 5.70 -17.87 10.93
CA ASP A 500 6.57 -16.94 11.63
C ASP A 500 5.73 -16.11 12.64
N HIS A 501 6.03 -16.24 13.93
CA HIS A 501 5.26 -15.63 15.01
C HIS A 501 5.51 -14.12 15.17
N SER A 502 6.40 -13.53 14.37
CA SER A 502 6.31 -12.10 14.06
C SER A 502 5.06 -11.88 13.23
N MET A 503 3.90 -11.68 13.86
CA MET A 503 2.57 -11.81 13.20
C MET A 503 2.38 -10.97 11.92
N ALA A 504 3.13 -9.87 11.76
CA ALA A 504 3.18 -9.15 10.49
C ALA A 504 3.70 -10.05 9.34
N HIS A 505 4.72 -10.86 9.56
CA HIS A 505 5.28 -11.80 8.58
C HIS A 505 4.25 -12.87 8.17
N ALA A 506 3.46 -13.38 9.12
CA ALA A 506 2.35 -14.30 8.81
C ALA A 506 1.30 -13.63 7.89
N VAL A 507 0.98 -12.34 8.14
CA VAL A 507 0.10 -11.53 7.27
C VAL A 507 0.74 -11.24 5.91
N LEU A 508 2.07 -11.20 5.82
CA LEU A 508 2.82 -11.04 4.57
C LEU A 508 3.04 -12.36 3.81
N GLY A 509 2.58 -13.50 4.33
CA GLY A 509 2.61 -14.79 3.62
C GLY A 509 3.28 -15.96 4.36
N ALA A 510 3.96 -15.71 5.49
CA ALA A 510 4.79 -16.69 6.19
C ALA A 510 3.94 -17.58 7.10
N GLN A 511 3.00 -18.30 6.48
CA GLN A 511 2.14 -19.24 7.17
C GLN A 511 1.74 -20.41 6.26
N GLY A 512 1.43 -21.54 6.88
CA GLY A 512 0.87 -22.71 6.23
C GLY A 512 0.14 -23.61 7.21
N ILE A 513 -0.39 -24.73 6.71
CA ILE A 513 -1.11 -25.71 7.52
C ILE A 513 -0.39 -27.05 7.43
N LEU A 514 -0.13 -27.66 8.58
CA LEU A 514 0.11 -29.09 8.70
C LEU A 514 -1.23 -29.77 8.99
N LEU A 515 -1.76 -30.49 8.00
CA LEU A 515 -2.97 -31.29 8.11
C LEU A 515 -2.62 -32.68 8.64
N VAL A 516 -3.01 -32.94 9.89
CA VAL A 516 -2.87 -34.25 10.53
C VAL A 516 -4.21 -34.97 10.40
N ALA A 517 -4.29 -35.94 9.49
CA ALA A 517 -5.50 -36.75 9.26
C ALA A 517 -5.17 -38.00 8.44
N ALA A 518 -5.92 -39.08 8.62
CA ALA A 518 -5.86 -40.17 7.65
C ALA A 518 -6.43 -39.69 6.29
N PRO A 519 -5.93 -40.22 5.15
CA PRO A 519 -6.45 -39.86 3.83
C PRO A 519 -7.97 -40.06 3.73
N GLY A 520 -8.71 -38.97 3.46
CA GLY A 520 -10.18 -38.99 3.33
C GLY A 520 -10.96 -38.87 4.65
N GLU A 521 -10.28 -38.77 5.79
CA GLU A 521 -10.92 -38.55 7.09
C GLU A 521 -11.42 -37.10 7.25
N ALA A 522 -12.67 -36.94 7.69
CA ALA A 522 -13.22 -35.63 8.01
C ALA A 522 -12.80 -35.22 9.41
N LEU A 523 -12.31 -33.99 9.57
CA LEU A 523 -11.96 -33.45 10.89
C LEU A 523 -13.22 -33.22 11.73
N ALA A 524 -13.12 -33.54 13.03
CA ALA A 524 -14.18 -33.26 13.97
C ALA A 524 -14.45 -31.75 14.10
N ALA A 525 -15.73 -31.36 14.13
CA ALA A 525 -16.11 -29.99 14.45
C ALA A 525 -16.09 -29.79 15.98
N PRO A 526 -15.57 -28.65 16.47
CA PRO A 526 -15.60 -28.37 17.90
C PRO A 526 -17.04 -28.28 18.41
N THR A 527 -17.30 -28.82 19.59
CA THR A 527 -18.59 -28.63 20.27
C THR A 527 -18.59 -27.26 20.93
N VAL A 528 -19.20 -26.27 20.28
CA VAL A 528 -19.35 -24.92 20.84
C VAL A 528 -20.69 -24.83 21.56
N SER A 529 -20.65 -24.70 22.88
CA SER A 529 -21.86 -24.44 23.68
C SER A 529 -22.05 -22.93 23.87
N LYS A 530 -23.30 -22.47 23.77
CA LYS A 530 -23.63 -21.07 24.04
C LYS A 530 -23.60 -20.85 25.55
N ALA A 531 -22.76 -19.92 26.02
CA ALA A 531 -22.85 -19.43 27.39
C ALA A 531 -24.23 -18.76 27.60
N PRO A 532 -24.84 -18.87 28.80
CA PRO A 532 -26.03 -18.11 29.13
C PRO A 532 -25.75 -16.61 28.97
N VAL A 533 -26.55 -15.92 28.17
CA VAL A 533 -26.52 -14.46 28.11
C VAL A 533 -27.13 -13.95 29.41
N ASP A 534 -26.46 -13.06 30.13
CA ASP A 534 -27.02 -12.44 31.34
C ASP A 534 -28.24 -11.60 30.93
N ALA A 535 -29.43 -12.07 31.29
CA ALA A 535 -30.69 -11.41 30.94
C ALA A 535 -30.82 -10.01 31.56
N ASN A 536 -30.01 -9.67 32.57
CA ASN A 536 -29.99 -8.35 33.20
C ASN A 536 -29.09 -7.33 32.48
N ALA A 537 -28.35 -7.74 31.45
CA ALA A 537 -27.52 -6.84 30.65
C ALA A 537 -28.29 -6.10 29.55
N ALA A 538 -29.54 -6.49 29.28
CA ALA A 538 -30.40 -5.78 28.32
C ALA A 538 -30.92 -4.49 28.97
N PRO A 539 -30.67 -3.30 28.38
CA PRO A 539 -31.20 -2.04 28.92
C PRO A 539 -32.73 -2.05 28.92
N PRO A 540 -33.37 -1.39 29.91
CA PRO A 540 -34.81 -1.40 30.08
C PRO A 540 -35.51 -0.87 28.81
N PRO A 541 -36.67 -1.43 28.44
CA PRO A 541 -37.38 -1.02 27.23
C PRO A 541 -37.74 0.47 27.29
N ALA A 542 -37.43 1.19 26.21
CA ALA A 542 -37.78 2.59 26.08
C ALA A 542 -39.31 2.79 26.19
N THR A 543 -39.74 3.69 27.08
CA THR A 543 -41.16 4.01 27.28
C THR A 543 -41.56 5.21 26.40
N GLY A 544 -42.27 4.95 25.30
CA GLY A 544 -42.80 5.99 24.40
C GLY A 544 -42.67 5.64 22.91
N PRO A 545 -43.23 6.45 21.99
CA PRO A 545 -43.00 6.28 20.56
C PRO A 545 -41.51 6.46 20.22
N TYR A 546 -40.94 5.56 19.42
CA TYR A 546 -39.54 5.61 19.03
C TYR A 546 -39.20 6.94 18.35
N LYS A 547 -38.13 7.58 18.81
CA LYS A 547 -37.50 8.74 18.18
C LYS A 547 -36.01 8.51 18.19
N PHE A 548 -35.39 8.56 17.01
CA PHE A 548 -33.95 8.40 16.87
C PHE A 548 -33.19 9.43 17.72
N ASP A 549 -32.29 8.92 18.57
CA ASP A 549 -31.34 9.72 19.35
C ASP A 549 -29.93 9.52 18.79
N ALA A 550 -29.42 10.55 18.11
CA ALA A 550 -28.11 10.50 17.46
C ALA A 550 -26.94 10.36 18.44
N ALA A 551 -27.05 10.92 19.64
CA ALA A 551 -25.99 10.82 20.66
C ALA A 551 -25.97 9.42 21.26
N HIS A 552 -27.15 8.86 21.53
CA HIS A 552 -27.29 7.50 22.02
C HIS A 552 -26.81 6.47 20.98
N GLY A 553 -27.23 6.60 19.72
CA GLY A 553 -26.76 5.73 18.63
C GLY A 553 -25.25 5.77 18.43
N ALA A 554 -24.63 6.96 18.53
CA ALA A 554 -23.18 7.10 18.48
C ALA A 554 -22.46 6.43 19.66
N GLN A 555 -23.01 6.54 20.88
CA GLN A 555 -22.46 5.89 22.07
C GLN A 555 -22.56 4.36 21.97
N LEU A 556 -23.72 3.85 21.54
CA LEU A 556 -23.93 2.42 21.32
C LEU A 556 -22.99 1.91 20.23
N PHE A 557 -22.86 2.62 19.11
CA PHE A 557 -21.91 2.27 18.05
C PHE A 557 -20.46 2.22 18.59
N ALA A 558 -20.03 3.21 19.35
CA ALA A 558 -18.71 3.24 19.97
C ALA A 558 -18.47 2.04 20.91
N THR A 559 -19.51 1.59 21.59
CA THR A 559 -19.45 0.49 22.57
C THR A 559 -19.45 -0.88 21.90
N TYR A 560 -20.31 -1.09 20.91
CA TYR A 560 -20.60 -2.43 20.36
C TYR A 560 -20.01 -2.68 18.97
N CYS A 561 -19.77 -1.63 18.18
CA CYS A 561 -19.51 -1.76 16.75
C CYS A 561 -18.12 -1.24 16.34
N ALA A 562 -17.65 -0.18 16.98
CA ALA A 562 -16.44 0.54 16.58
C ALA A 562 -15.14 -0.25 16.76
N ALA A 563 -15.11 -1.26 17.64
CA ALA A 563 -13.93 -2.10 17.83
C ALA A 563 -13.50 -2.83 16.54
N CYS A 564 -14.48 -3.24 15.72
CA CYS A 564 -14.25 -3.91 14.44
C CYS A 564 -14.39 -2.93 13.26
N HIS A 565 -15.48 -2.16 13.23
CA HIS A 565 -15.80 -1.29 12.10
C HIS A 565 -15.08 0.07 12.14
N GLN A 566 -14.28 0.33 13.19
CA GLN A 566 -13.60 1.59 13.46
C GLN A 566 -14.56 2.76 13.70
N ALA A 567 -14.10 3.79 14.41
CA ALA A 567 -14.89 5.01 14.63
C ALA A 567 -15.25 5.74 13.32
N THR A 568 -14.49 5.49 12.26
CA THR A 568 -14.67 6.06 10.92
C THR A 568 -15.64 5.25 10.04
N GLY A 569 -16.11 4.09 10.50
CA GLY A 569 -16.95 3.18 9.73
C GLY A 569 -16.23 2.53 8.53
N MET A 570 -14.90 2.65 8.45
CA MET A 570 -14.10 2.10 7.34
C MET A 570 -13.73 0.63 7.53
N GLY A 571 -13.89 0.10 8.75
CA GLY A 571 -13.42 -1.25 9.09
C GLY A 571 -11.91 -1.41 8.88
N LEU A 572 -11.51 -2.63 8.58
CA LEU A 572 -10.15 -3.01 8.22
C LEU A 572 -10.25 -3.92 6.98
N PRO A 573 -9.80 -3.47 5.79
CA PRO A 573 -9.87 -4.27 4.57
C PRO A 573 -9.32 -5.70 4.76
N GLY A 574 -10.08 -6.70 4.30
CA GLY A 574 -9.74 -8.12 4.47
C GLY A 574 -10.06 -8.73 5.84
N ALA A 575 -10.44 -7.92 6.85
CA ALA A 575 -10.77 -8.42 8.19
C ALA A 575 -12.18 -7.99 8.66
N PHE A 576 -12.50 -6.70 8.57
CA PHE A 576 -13.80 -6.14 8.97
C PHE A 576 -14.31 -5.20 7.88
N PRO A 577 -15.51 -5.43 7.32
CA PRO A 577 -15.98 -4.65 6.18
C PRO A 577 -16.32 -3.21 6.55
N PRO A 578 -16.23 -2.27 5.58
CA PRO A 578 -16.67 -0.90 5.80
C PRO A 578 -18.20 -0.85 5.94
N LEU A 579 -18.68 0.03 6.82
CA LEU A 579 -20.08 0.45 6.94
C LEU A 579 -20.33 1.76 6.18
N LYS A 580 -19.30 2.61 6.06
CA LYS A 580 -19.32 3.78 5.20
C LYS A 580 -19.42 3.35 3.73
N GLY A 581 -20.41 3.89 3.00
CA GLY A 581 -20.62 3.58 1.59
C GLY A 581 -21.15 2.16 1.32
N ASN A 582 -21.41 1.38 2.36
CA ASN A 582 -21.81 -0.02 2.20
C ASN A 582 -23.22 -0.12 1.61
N ALA A 583 -23.38 -0.89 0.54
CA ALA A 583 -24.66 -1.05 -0.14
C ALA A 583 -25.79 -1.55 0.77
N ALA A 584 -25.52 -2.47 1.70
CA ALA A 584 -26.53 -2.96 2.63
C ALA A 584 -26.95 -1.88 3.65
N VAL A 585 -26.00 -1.08 4.13
CA VAL A 585 -26.28 0.05 5.03
C VAL A 585 -27.05 1.14 4.30
N LEU A 586 -26.79 1.37 3.01
CA LEU A 586 -27.45 2.43 2.23
C LEU A 586 -28.77 2.01 1.60
N ASP A 587 -29.10 0.72 1.57
CA ASP A 587 -30.30 0.20 0.91
C ASP A 587 -31.57 0.84 1.49
N ALA A 588 -32.53 1.15 0.62
CA ALA A 588 -33.82 1.67 1.01
C ALA A 588 -34.63 0.64 1.82
N ASP A 589 -34.44 -0.65 1.54
CA ASP A 589 -34.91 -1.76 2.36
C ASP A 589 -33.86 -2.10 3.43
N PRO A 590 -34.11 -1.80 4.71
CA PRO A 590 -33.14 -2.05 5.77
C PRO A 590 -33.06 -3.53 6.19
N ALA A 591 -33.83 -4.44 5.59
CA ALA A 591 -33.93 -5.83 6.03
C ALA A 591 -32.57 -6.51 6.18
N LYS A 592 -31.70 -6.41 5.16
CA LYS A 592 -30.36 -7.02 5.20
C LYS A 592 -29.46 -6.39 6.27
N HIS A 593 -29.53 -5.06 6.42
CA HIS A 593 -28.74 -4.35 7.43
C HIS A 593 -29.14 -4.76 8.85
N LEU A 594 -30.44 -4.78 9.12
CA LEU A 594 -30.99 -5.17 10.41
C LEU A 594 -30.74 -6.65 10.71
N ASP A 595 -30.89 -7.53 9.71
CA ASP A 595 -30.61 -8.95 9.85
C ASP A 595 -29.16 -9.22 10.27
N VAL A 596 -28.20 -8.51 9.64
CA VAL A 596 -26.77 -8.63 9.98
C VAL A 596 -26.49 -8.14 11.42
N ILE A 597 -27.11 -7.05 11.88
CA ILE A 597 -26.94 -6.60 13.28
C ILE A 597 -27.57 -7.60 14.26
N LEU A 598 -28.76 -8.10 13.95
CA LEU A 598 -29.51 -8.98 14.84
C LEU A 598 -28.89 -10.38 14.92
N HIS A 599 -28.52 -10.95 13.78
CA HIS A 599 -28.20 -12.37 13.63
C HIS A 599 -26.74 -12.62 13.25
N GLY A 600 -25.96 -11.56 13.06
CA GLY A 600 -24.55 -11.66 12.69
C GLY A 600 -24.38 -12.00 11.21
N LEU A 601 -23.12 -12.16 10.81
CA LEU A 601 -22.74 -12.51 9.44
C LEU A 601 -21.37 -13.19 9.44
N GLN A 602 -21.10 -14.09 8.52
CA GLN A 602 -19.78 -14.72 8.39
C GLN A 602 -19.43 -14.99 6.93
N GLY A 603 -18.16 -14.81 6.57
CA GLY A 603 -17.59 -15.29 5.29
C GLY A 603 -18.20 -14.64 4.06
N ILE A 604 -18.22 -13.30 4.00
CA ILE A 604 -18.80 -12.55 2.87
C ILE A 604 -17.70 -11.92 2.01
N ALA A 605 -17.94 -11.82 0.70
CA ALA A 605 -17.18 -10.95 -0.18
C ALA A 605 -17.96 -9.66 -0.46
N ILE A 606 -17.31 -8.51 -0.32
CA ILE A 606 -17.89 -7.19 -0.63
C ILE A 606 -16.91 -6.51 -1.59
N ASP A 607 -17.41 -6.12 -2.77
CA ASP A 607 -16.63 -5.47 -3.84
C ASP A 607 -15.33 -6.21 -4.20
N GLY A 608 -15.38 -7.54 -4.21
CA GLY A 608 -14.24 -8.40 -4.54
C GLY A 608 -13.26 -8.65 -3.38
N VAL A 609 -13.42 -7.98 -2.23
CA VAL A 609 -12.62 -8.21 -1.02
C VAL A 609 -13.32 -9.23 -0.12
N SER A 610 -12.59 -10.28 0.27
CA SER A 610 -13.09 -11.32 1.18
C SER A 610 -12.97 -10.89 2.64
N TYR A 611 -14.02 -11.07 3.42
CA TYR A 611 -14.07 -10.80 4.86
C TYR A 611 -14.43 -12.09 5.61
N PRO A 612 -13.43 -12.84 6.11
CA PRO A 612 -13.64 -14.15 6.72
C PRO A 612 -14.15 -14.08 8.17
N SER A 613 -13.95 -12.95 8.85
CA SER A 613 -14.34 -12.76 10.25
C SER A 613 -15.86 -12.87 10.45
N ALA A 614 -16.27 -13.52 11.54
CA ALA A 614 -17.68 -13.55 11.93
C ALA A 614 -18.04 -12.27 12.71
N MET A 615 -19.11 -11.59 12.29
CA MET A 615 -19.78 -10.57 13.07
C MET A 615 -20.76 -11.25 14.04
N PRO A 616 -20.66 -11.00 15.35
CA PRO A 616 -21.55 -11.60 16.34
C PRO A 616 -22.99 -11.06 16.23
N PRO A 617 -24.01 -11.88 16.59
CA PRO A 617 -25.38 -11.41 16.67
C PRO A 617 -25.62 -10.52 17.90
N PHE A 618 -26.33 -9.41 17.73
CA PHE A 618 -26.69 -8.52 18.84
C PHE A 618 -28.15 -8.65 19.30
N ALA A 619 -28.93 -9.56 18.71
CA ALA A 619 -30.33 -9.75 19.08
C ALA A 619 -30.51 -10.09 20.58
N ALA A 620 -29.59 -10.81 21.21
CA ALA A 620 -29.72 -11.15 22.63
C ALA A 620 -29.30 -10.02 23.58
N SER A 621 -28.46 -9.08 23.12
CA SER A 621 -27.79 -8.10 23.97
C SER A 621 -28.40 -6.71 23.89
N LEU A 622 -29.13 -6.39 22.81
CA LEU A 622 -29.68 -5.07 22.54
C LEU A 622 -31.18 -5.13 22.24
N ASN A 623 -31.91 -4.15 22.77
CA ASN A 623 -33.34 -4.01 22.51
C ASN A 623 -33.59 -3.40 21.10
N ASP A 624 -34.85 -3.35 20.69
CA ASP A 624 -35.22 -2.87 19.35
C ASP A 624 -34.91 -1.39 19.10
N ALA A 625 -35.01 -0.55 20.13
CA ALA A 625 -34.71 0.88 20.03
C ALA A 625 -33.20 1.13 19.91
N ASP A 626 -32.39 0.41 20.69
CA ASP A 626 -30.92 0.51 20.62
C ASP A 626 -30.38 0.10 19.26
N ILE A 627 -30.89 -1.02 18.72
CA ILE A 627 -30.51 -1.47 17.37
C ILE A 627 -30.98 -0.48 16.31
N ALA A 628 -32.17 0.12 16.48
CA ALA A 628 -32.62 1.17 15.57
C ALA A 628 -31.71 2.41 15.64
N ASP A 629 -31.25 2.80 16.83
CA ASP A 629 -30.32 3.93 17.02
C ASP A 629 -28.92 3.62 16.44
N ILE A 630 -28.39 2.41 16.62
CA ILE A 630 -27.14 1.97 15.97
C ILE A 630 -27.28 2.00 14.45
N ALA A 631 -28.33 1.34 13.92
CA ALA A 631 -28.55 1.26 12.48
C ALA A 631 -28.72 2.67 11.89
N ASN A 632 -29.43 3.56 12.57
CA ASN A 632 -29.58 4.96 12.14
C ASN A 632 -28.27 5.73 12.22
N HIS A 633 -27.46 5.54 13.26
CA HIS A 633 -26.12 6.12 13.33
C HIS A 633 -25.27 5.70 12.13
N GLU A 634 -25.24 4.41 11.77
CA GLU A 634 -24.51 3.90 10.61
C GLU A 634 -25.05 4.46 9.29
N ARG A 635 -26.37 4.60 9.17
CA ARG A 635 -27.05 5.05 7.95
C ARG A 635 -26.89 6.55 7.65
N ILE A 636 -26.57 7.37 8.64
CA ILE A 636 -26.43 8.83 8.47
C ILE A 636 -25.01 9.35 8.73
N SER A 637 -24.12 8.51 9.26
CA SER A 637 -22.74 8.90 9.57
C SER A 637 -21.82 8.78 8.36
N TRP A 638 -20.67 9.45 8.43
CA TRP A 638 -19.60 9.35 7.43
C TRP A 638 -20.02 9.71 6.00
N GLY A 639 -21.09 10.49 5.83
CA GLY A 639 -21.63 10.86 4.52
C GLY A 639 -22.64 9.85 3.94
N ASN A 640 -22.99 8.81 4.68
CA ASN A 640 -24.09 7.92 4.34
C ASN A 640 -25.43 8.69 4.35
N GLN A 641 -26.33 8.34 3.44
CA GLN A 641 -27.68 8.92 3.33
C GLN A 641 -28.76 7.84 3.30
N GLY A 642 -28.62 6.84 4.17
CA GLY A 642 -29.62 5.80 4.34
C GLY A 642 -30.90 6.34 4.98
N LYS A 643 -32.05 5.84 4.53
CA LYS A 643 -33.36 6.19 5.13
C LYS A 643 -33.43 5.67 6.58
N PRO A 644 -33.79 6.48 7.59
CA PRO A 644 -33.87 6.02 8.96
C PRO A 644 -34.84 4.84 9.15
N VAL A 645 -34.52 3.97 10.11
CA VAL A 645 -35.29 2.82 10.54
C VAL A 645 -35.97 3.09 11.89
N THR A 646 -37.02 2.32 12.18
CA THR A 646 -37.81 2.40 13.42
C THR A 646 -37.62 1.16 14.28
N ALA A 647 -37.87 1.27 15.58
CA ALA A 647 -37.86 0.12 16.48
C ALA A 647 -38.87 -0.97 16.05
N GLU A 648 -40.00 -0.60 15.44
CA GLU A 648 -40.98 -1.54 14.90
C GLU A 648 -40.43 -2.35 13.72
N GLN A 649 -39.62 -1.73 12.86
CA GLN A 649 -38.93 -2.44 11.77
C GLN A 649 -37.88 -3.41 12.32
N VAL A 650 -37.13 -3.02 13.36
CA VAL A 650 -36.19 -3.92 14.04
C VAL A 650 -36.94 -5.09 14.68
N LYS A 651 -38.05 -4.83 15.36
CA LYS A 651 -38.89 -5.87 15.97
C LYS A 651 -39.42 -6.86 14.93
N ALA A 652 -39.83 -6.36 13.76
CA ALA A 652 -40.27 -7.20 12.65
C ALA A 652 -39.12 -8.06 12.11
N ALA A 653 -37.93 -7.47 11.89
CA ALA A 653 -36.74 -8.20 11.44
C ALA A 653 -36.30 -9.27 12.45
N ARG A 654 -36.34 -8.95 13.75
CA ARG A 654 -36.03 -9.88 14.85
C ARG A 654 -36.99 -11.06 14.91
N ALA A 655 -38.26 -10.85 14.55
CA ALA A 655 -39.25 -11.92 14.48
C ALA A 655 -39.10 -12.79 13.22
N ALA A 656 -38.59 -12.22 12.13
CA ALA A 656 -38.42 -12.89 10.84
C ALA A 656 -37.21 -13.83 10.78
N GLY A 657 -36.18 -13.63 11.62
CA GLY A 657 -35.00 -14.49 11.71
C GLY A 657 -35.16 -15.74 12.60
N LYS A 658 -36.39 -16.13 12.93
CA LYS A 658 -36.71 -17.34 13.72
C LYS A 658 -37.11 -18.52 12.85
#